data_AF-A0A942XFR6-F1
#
_entry.id   AF-A0A942XFR6-F1
#
_cell.length_a   1.000
_cell.length_b   1.000
_cell.length_c   1.000
_cell.angle_alpha   90.00
_cell.angle_beta   90.00
_cell.angle_gamma   90.00
#
_symmetry.space_group_name_H-M   'P 1'
#
loop_
_entity.id
_entity.type
_entity.pdbx_description
1 polymer ?
#
loop_
_entity_poly.entity_id
_entity_poly.type
_entity_poly.pdbx_seq_one_letter_code
_entity_poly.pdbx_strand_id
1 'polypeptide(L)'
;MKTLELKDGFYWAGIVDDSLRVFDIIMYTEFGTTYNSYVWKTGDKTILFETAKGKCFDEYLDKLKEIIDVTKIDYLVVSHTEPDHAGSIEMLLEYSPQMKVIATGCAIGFLKEIVNRDFCAIAVKDNQEMVIGGKTLKFMIVPNLHWPDTMYTYIEEEGILVTCDSFGSHYGFQDVLVSKVENRDDYMKAAKYYFDCIIGPFKPYMLKALKRVRELPVSMICPGHGPVLDERIQEMYDTYEDWCTVINPNKKKTVVIPYVSAYGYTAQLAEKIAEGIKDSGDVDVRCYDMVEADQAKVLEEIGFADGLLFGTPTIVGEALKPIWDLTTSIFAGTHGGKLASAFGSYGWSGEGVPHIMERLKQLKMKVTDSFRVRFKPSEVQLLDAYEYGYNFGCILQEKENPKKTGARTLVKCLVCGEIFDSSLDICPVCGVGRENFVPYEKEETSFRKDSDEFYVILGNGAAGLSAAKAIRERDLTGSVIMISNEPYSTYNRPMLTKALAAGLKAEEIAVEEESWYKENNIHQILGKEVKAIDEKEKEVELSDGTKLKYTKLIYALGSECFVPPIPGADREGVIAIRRMSDIEKIESMLERVNHAVVIGGGVLGLEAAWELRKLKKEVTVLELAPQIMGRQLDAAASEMLVNISEAAGISIHTGVQISEITGEESAKGVSLADGRVFPAELVIISAGVRANTALAGTAGVEINRGILVNANMETSVENIYACGDCAEFEGINYAIWPQALEQGETAGANAAGEKKEYTTVSAGLSFHGMNTSLYAIGDNGKDSGKKYRTAEFKDELRKQYEKYYFFNNRLCGAILIGDTSKMARVTEAVEKKQTFQEFFA
;
A
#
# COMPACT_ATOMS: atom_id res chain seq x y z
N MET A 1 -43.39 -16.02 -35.55
CA MET A 1 -43.41 -17.14 -34.58
C MET A 1 -44.59 -16.98 -33.62
N LYS A 2 -45.14 -18.04 -32.98
CA LYS A 2 -46.27 -17.92 -32.04
C LYS A 2 -45.78 -18.01 -30.59
N THR A 3 -46.40 -17.26 -29.69
CA THR A 3 -46.24 -17.42 -28.24
C THR A 3 -46.71 -18.82 -27.81
N LEU A 4 -46.10 -19.40 -26.79
CA LEU A 4 -46.42 -20.76 -26.32
C LEU A 4 -46.90 -20.74 -24.87
N GLU A 5 -48.04 -21.36 -24.59
CA GLU A 5 -48.49 -21.63 -23.22
C GLU A 5 -47.76 -22.88 -22.69
N LEU A 6 -46.96 -22.69 -21.63
CA LEU A 6 -46.13 -23.75 -21.03
C LEU A 6 -46.88 -24.47 -19.90
N LYS A 7 -47.61 -23.70 -19.09
CA LYS A 7 -48.52 -24.13 -18.02
C LYS A 7 -49.73 -23.20 -18.00
N ASP A 8 -50.75 -23.54 -17.23
CA ASP A 8 -51.96 -22.72 -17.11
C ASP A 8 -51.61 -21.27 -16.71
N GLY A 9 -51.90 -20.33 -17.61
CA GLY A 9 -51.60 -18.92 -17.42
C GLY A 9 -50.12 -18.53 -17.54
N PHE A 10 -49.19 -19.46 -17.70
CA PHE A 10 -47.74 -19.22 -17.81
C PHE A 10 -47.26 -19.46 -19.25
N TYR A 11 -46.75 -18.40 -19.89
CA TYR A 11 -46.42 -18.38 -21.31
C TYR A 11 -44.96 -18.04 -21.54
N TRP A 12 -44.38 -18.61 -22.60
CA TRP A 12 -43.18 -18.09 -23.24
C TRP A 12 -43.55 -17.00 -24.25
N ALA A 13 -42.86 -15.86 -24.14
CA ALA A 13 -43.07 -14.65 -24.93
C ALA A 13 -41.77 -14.09 -25.53
N GLY A 14 -40.73 -14.92 -25.62
CA GLY A 14 -39.42 -14.51 -26.11
C GLY A 14 -39.31 -14.38 -27.64
N ILE A 15 -38.06 -14.27 -28.11
CA ILE A 15 -37.69 -14.18 -29.53
C ILE A 15 -36.67 -15.25 -29.88
N VAL A 16 -36.71 -15.75 -31.12
CA VAL A 16 -35.65 -16.55 -31.72
C VAL A 16 -34.87 -15.68 -32.70
N ASP A 17 -33.56 -15.57 -32.51
CA ASP A 17 -32.62 -14.92 -33.44
C ASP A 17 -31.75 -16.01 -34.08
N ASP A 18 -32.28 -16.60 -35.15
CA ASP A 18 -31.62 -17.67 -35.92
C ASP A 18 -30.47 -17.15 -36.80
N SER A 19 -30.38 -15.83 -36.95
CA SER A 19 -29.41 -15.14 -37.80
C SER A 19 -28.10 -14.81 -37.07
N LEU A 20 -28.13 -14.79 -35.73
CA LEU A 20 -26.96 -14.48 -34.93
C LEU A 20 -25.86 -15.53 -35.11
N ARG A 21 -24.64 -15.07 -35.39
CA ARG A 21 -23.45 -15.95 -35.51
C ARG A 21 -22.36 -15.62 -34.51
N VAL A 22 -22.35 -14.40 -33.97
CA VAL A 22 -21.39 -13.99 -32.95
C VAL A 22 -22.15 -13.30 -31.81
N PHE A 23 -22.09 -13.90 -30.63
CA PHE A 23 -22.62 -13.37 -29.38
C PHE A 23 -21.50 -12.67 -28.60
N ASP A 24 -21.79 -11.49 -28.03
CA ASP A 24 -20.85 -10.62 -27.30
C ASP A 24 -19.44 -10.54 -27.87
N ILE A 25 -19.38 -10.38 -29.20
CA ILE A 25 -18.16 -10.11 -29.99
C ILE A 25 -17.22 -11.32 -30.13
N ILE A 26 -17.27 -12.32 -29.23
CA ILE A 26 -16.27 -13.40 -29.17
C ILE A 26 -16.83 -14.83 -29.23
N MET A 27 -18.13 -15.05 -29.00
CA MET A 27 -18.72 -16.40 -28.94
C MET A 27 -19.41 -16.76 -30.25
N TYR A 28 -19.03 -17.88 -30.87
CA TYR A 28 -19.68 -18.33 -32.10
C TYR A 28 -20.97 -19.10 -31.83
N THR A 29 -22.09 -18.64 -32.38
CA THR A 29 -23.41 -19.26 -32.21
C THR A 29 -23.86 -19.97 -33.49
N GLU A 30 -23.47 -21.24 -33.63
CA GLU A 30 -23.74 -22.05 -34.83
C GLU A 30 -25.23 -22.13 -35.20
N PHE A 31 -26.09 -22.20 -34.18
CA PHE A 31 -27.54 -22.41 -34.32
C PHE A 31 -28.36 -21.15 -34.01
N GLY A 32 -27.73 -19.97 -33.98
CA GLY A 32 -28.38 -18.75 -33.48
C GLY A 32 -28.66 -18.83 -31.97
N THR A 33 -29.63 -18.04 -31.49
CA THR A 33 -30.02 -18.05 -30.07
C THR A 33 -31.50 -17.71 -29.89
N THR A 34 -31.95 -17.70 -28.64
CA THR A 34 -33.25 -17.16 -28.25
C THR A 34 -33.04 -16.17 -27.11
N TYR A 35 -33.92 -15.17 -27.00
CA TYR A 35 -34.02 -14.30 -25.83
C TYR A 35 -35.35 -14.63 -25.17
N ASN A 36 -35.32 -15.48 -24.16
CA ASN A 36 -36.51 -16.01 -23.53
C ASN A 36 -37.04 -15.05 -22.47
N SER A 37 -38.31 -14.73 -22.60
CA SER A 37 -39.08 -14.00 -21.61
C SER A 37 -40.35 -14.78 -21.30
N TYR A 38 -40.82 -14.69 -20.06
CA TYR A 38 -41.97 -15.45 -19.58
C TYR A 38 -43.02 -14.54 -18.98
N VAL A 39 -44.29 -14.86 -19.23
CA VAL A 39 -45.43 -14.09 -18.74
C VAL A 39 -46.31 -15.00 -17.91
N TRP A 40 -46.66 -14.56 -16.70
CA TRP A 40 -47.68 -15.21 -15.90
C TRP A 40 -48.89 -14.31 -15.68
N LYS A 41 -50.05 -14.76 -16.18
CA LYS A 41 -51.36 -14.22 -15.81
C LYS A 41 -51.89 -15.03 -14.63
N THR A 42 -51.88 -14.44 -13.44
CA THR A 42 -52.31 -15.14 -12.21
C THR A 42 -53.17 -14.23 -11.33
N GLY A 43 -54.36 -14.73 -10.97
CA GLY A 43 -55.38 -13.92 -10.31
C GLY A 43 -55.75 -12.69 -11.14
N ASP A 44 -55.66 -11.50 -10.55
CA ASP A 44 -55.82 -10.20 -11.20
C ASP A 44 -54.47 -9.56 -11.59
N LYS A 45 -53.37 -10.32 -11.58
CA LYS A 45 -52.00 -9.82 -11.78
C LYS A 45 -51.34 -10.36 -13.03
N THR A 46 -50.51 -9.50 -13.63
CA THR A 46 -49.57 -9.85 -14.71
C THR A 46 -48.14 -9.72 -14.23
N ILE A 47 -47.39 -10.82 -14.27
CA ILE A 47 -45.98 -10.89 -13.89
C ILE A 47 -45.16 -11.21 -15.15
N LEU A 48 -44.17 -10.39 -15.45
CA LEU A 48 -43.18 -10.62 -16.50
C LEU A 48 -41.87 -11.12 -15.86
N PHE A 49 -41.19 -12.07 -16.49
CA PHE A 49 -39.88 -12.59 -16.09
C PHE A 49 -38.92 -12.43 -17.25
N GLU A 50 -37.80 -11.76 -16.99
CA GLU A 50 -36.84 -11.33 -18.01
C GLU A 50 -37.45 -10.44 -19.12
N THR A 51 -36.61 -9.89 -19.97
CA THR A 51 -37.04 -9.24 -21.21
C THR A 51 -36.20 -9.76 -22.38
N ALA A 52 -36.14 -9.01 -23.47
CA ALA A 52 -35.34 -9.36 -24.63
C ALA A 52 -34.31 -8.27 -24.93
N LYS A 53 -33.38 -8.60 -25.83
CA LYS A 53 -32.38 -7.66 -26.33
C LYS A 53 -33.06 -6.43 -26.94
N GLY A 54 -32.58 -5.23 -26.59
CA GLY A 54 -33.23 -3.98 -27.03
C GLY A 54 -33.38 -3.85 -28.55
N LYS A 55 -32.45 -4.41 -29.35
CA LYS A 55 -32.55 -4.44 -30.82
C LYS A 55 -33.74 -5.26 -31.35
N CYS A 56 -34.26 -6.17 -30.54
CA CYS A 56 -35.38 -7.04 -30.87
C CYS A 56 -36.70 -6.54 -30.24
N PHE A 57 -36.72 -5.32 -29.67
CA PHE A 57 -37.85 -4.84 -28.88
C PHE A 57 -39.18 -4.78 -29.65
N ASP A 58 -39.19 -4.32 -30.90
CA ASP A 58 -40.44 -4.17 -31.65
C ASP A 58 -41.13 -5.52 -31.87
N GLU A 59 -40.38 -6.55 -32.27
CA GLU A 59 -40.90 -7.90 -32.41
C GLU A 59 -41.34 -8.47 -31.04
N TYR A 60 -40.58 -8.17 -29.98
CA TYR A 60 -40.85 -8.68 -28.64
C TYR A 60 -42.14 -8.07 -28.08
N LEU A 61 -42.33 -6.77 -28.30
CA LEU A 61 -43.52 -6.04 -27.90
C LEU A 61 -44.76 -6.57 -28.62
N ASP A 62 -44.66 -6.91 -29.90
CA ASP A 62 -45.75 -7.52 -30.65
C ASP A 62 -46.09 -8.92 -30.11
N LYS A 63 -45.09 -9.73 -29.71
CA LYS A 63 -45.33 -11.01 -29.02
C LYS A 63 -46.02 -10.82 -27.68
N LEU A 64 -45.58 -9.88 -26.85
CA LEU A 64 -46.21 -9.62 -25.56
C LEU A 64 -47.69 -9.21 -25.70
N LYS A 65 -48.02 -8.38 -26.70
CA LYS A 65 -49.39 -7.94 -26.98
C LYS A 65 -50.34 -9.07 -27.39
N GLU A 66 -49.83 -10.20 -27.88
CA GLU A 66 -50.64 -11.39 -28.16
C GLU A 66 -51.15 -12.06 -26.87
N ILE A 67 -50.47 -11.86 -25.73
CA ILE A 67 -50.73 -12.57 -24.46
C ILE A 67 -51.36 -11.66 -23.41
N ILE A 68 -50.89 -10.41 -23.33
CA ILE A 68 -51.20 -9.45 -22.26
C ILE A 68 -51.42 -8.03 -22.80
N ASP A 69 -52.13 -7.22 -22.00
CA ASP A 69 -52.12 -5.76 -22.16
C ASP A 69 -50.82 -5.20 -21.56
N VAL A 70 -49.87 -4.84 -22.42
CA VAL A 70 -48.54 -4.33 -22.03
C VAL A 70 -48.58 -3.01 -21.25
N THR A 71 -49.74 -2.36 -21.14
CA THR A 71 -49.95 -1.18 -20.29
C THR A 71 -50.35 -1.54 -18.85
N LYS A 72 -50.55 -2.82 -18.56
CA LYS A 72 -51.02 -3.34 -17.27
C LYS A 72 -50.10 -4.41 -16.69
N ILE A 73 -48.80 -4.27 -16.89
CA ILE A 73 -47.83 -5.16 -16.23
C ILE A 73 -47.70 -4.72 -14.76
N ASP A 74 -48.01 -5.60 -13.82
CA ASP A 74 -47.93 -5.29 -12.38
C ASP A 74 -46.49 -5.43 -11.86
N TYR A 75 -45.79 -6.48 -12.30
CA TYR A 75 -44.45 -6.84 -11.84
C TYR A 75 -43.55 -7.29 -12.99
N LEU A 76 -42.28 -6.91 -12.92
CA LEU A 76 -41.21 -7.47 -13.75
C LEU A 76 -40.14 -8.05 -12.83
N VAL A 77 -39.91 -9.36 -12.92
CA VAL A 77 -38.82 -10.05 -12.23
C VAL A 77 -37.60 -10.04 -13.14
N VAL A 78 -36.50 -9.48 -12.65
CA VAL A 78 -35.22 -9.39 -13.38
C VAL A 78 -34.18 -10.22 -12.66
N SER A 79 -33.90 -11.39 -13.21
CA SER A 79 -32.95 -12.34 -12.65
C SER A 79 -31.51 -11.93 -12.91
N HIS A 80 -31.27 -11.19 -14.00
CA HIS A 80 -29.95 -10.76 -14.45
C HIS A 80 -30.06 -9.51 -15.35
N THR A 81 -29.02 -8.67 -15.35
CA THR A 81 -29.07 -7.34 -15.99
C THR A 81 -28.21 -7.16 -17.23
N GLU A 82 -27.64 -8.23 -17.79
CA GLU A 82 -26.92 -8.10 -19.07
C GLU A 82 -27.87 -7.60 -20.18
N PRO A 83 -27.39 -6.74 -21.12
CA PRO A 83 -28.27 -5.99 -22.03
C PRO A 83 -29.13 -6.83 -22.98
N ASP A 84 -28.85 -8.10 -23.15
CA ASP A 84 -29.64 -9.05 -23.92
C ASP A 84 -30.87 -9.58 -23.16
N HIS A 85 -30.87 -9.52 -21.82
CA HIS A 85 -32.02 -9.82 -20.96
C HIS A 85 -32.72 -8.55 -20.46
N ALA A 86 -31.96 -7.49 -20.17
CA ALA A 86 -32.46 -6.25 -19.58
C ALA A 86 -32.62 -5.09 -20.57
N GLY A 87 -32.16 -5.23 -21.81
CA GLY A 87 -32.08 -4.13 -22.77
C GLY A 87 -33.43 -3.56 -23.21
N SER A 88 -34.54 -4.27 -22.96
CA SER A 88 -35.89 -3.79 -23.27
C SER A 88 -36.63 -3.17 -22.08
N ILE A 89 -36.04 -3.17 -20.88
CA ILE A 89 -36.70 -2.71 -19.66
C ILE A 89 -37.05 -1.22 -19.73
N GLU A 90 -36.11 -0.39 -20.16
CA GLU A 90 -36.32 1.06 -20.33
C GLU A 90 -37.53 1.32 -21.25
N MET A 91 -37.60 0.60 -22.37
CA MET A 91 -38.67 0.75 -23.36
C MET A 91 -40.02 0.23 -22.82
N LEU A 92 -40.04 -0.86 -22.04
CA LEU A 92 -41.28 -1.34 -21.41
C LEU A 92 -41.81 -0.38 -20.34
N LEU A 93 -40.94 0.32 -19.63
CA LEU A 93 -41.33 1.32 -18.64
C LEU A 93 -42.03 2.55 -19.26
N GLU A 94 -41.94 2.76 -20.58
CA GLU A 94 -42.78 3.74 -21.30
C GLU A 94 -44.25 3.29 -21.39
N TYR A 95 -44.51 1.98 -21.48
CA TYR A 95 -45.85 1.41 -21.58
C TYR A 95 -46.49 1.13 -20.22
N SER A 96 -45.69 0.65 -19.26
CA SER A 96 -46.12 0.33 -17.89
C SER A 96 -45.23 1.02 -16.85
N PRO A 97 -45.28 2.36 -16.71
CA PRO A 97 -44.47 3.08 -15.72
C PRO A 97 -44.81 2.71 -14.26
N GLN A 98 -46.00 2.13 -14.02
CA GLN A 98 -46.45 1.65 -12.70
C GLN A 98 -45.86 0.30 -12.28
N MET A 99 -45.22 -0.42 -13.21
CA MET A 99 -44.69 -1.77 -13.00
C MET A 99 -43.64 -1.76 -11.90
N LYS A 100 -43.69 -2.77 -11.01
CA LYS A 100 -42.70 -2.93 -9.94
C LYS A 100 -41.62 -3.92 -10.38
N VAL A 101 -40.38 -3.45 -10.43
CA VAL A 101 -39.22 -4.26 -10.78
C VAL A 101 -38.73 -5.02 -9.54
N ILE A 102 -38.80 -6.35 -9.56
CA ILE A 102 -38.33 -7.23 -8.50
C ILE A 102 -36.97 -7.81 -8.92
N ALA A 103 -35.92 -7.50 -8.16
CA ALA A 103 -34.57 -7.97 -8.46
C ALA A 103 -33.68 -7.98 -7.22
N THR A 104 -32.45 -8.50 -7.32
CA THR A 104 -31.46 -8.38 -6.25
C THR A 104 -31.08 -6.92 -6.00
N GLY A 105 -30.55 -6.60 -4.82
CA GLY A 105 -30.03 -5.25 -4.55
C GLY A 105 -28.92 -4.83 -5.52
N CYS A 106 -28.09 -5.79 -5.96
CA CYS A 106 -27.05 -5.58 -6.96
C CYS A 106 -27.66 -5.25 -8.34
N ALA A 107 -28.62 -6.06 -8.79
CA ALA A 107 -29.34 -5.84 -10.05
C ALA A 107 -30.04 -4.47 -10.09
N ILE A 108 -30.69 -4.04 -8.99
CA ILE A 108 -31.33 -2.72 -8.92
C ILE A 108 -30.28 -1.60 -9.06
N GLY A 109 -29.10 -1.78 -8.48
CA GLY A 109 -27.97 -0.85 -8.68
C GLY A 109 -27.57 -0.73 -10.15
N PHE A 110 -27.39 -1.87 -10.83
CA PHE A 110 -27.05 -1.90 -12.26
C PHE A 110 -28.16 -1.33 -13.15
N LEU A 111 -29.42 -1.69 -12.89
CA LEU A 111 -30.57 -1.20 -13.65
C LEU A 111 -30.75 0.32 -13.57
N LYS A 112 -30.37 0.97 -12.46
CA LYS A 112 -30.39 2.44 -12.41
C LYS A 112 -29.46 3.06 -13.45
N GLU A 113 -28.27 2.48 -13.61
CA GLU A 113 -27.27 2.94 -14.58
C GLU A 113 -27.58 2.50 -16.02
N ILE A 114 -28.30 1.38 -16.20
CA ILE A 114 -28.74 0.92 -17.52
C ILE A 114 -29.93 1.75 -18.01
N VAL A 115 -30.95 1.90 -17.18
CA VAL A 115 -32.23 2.54 -17.53
C VAL A 115 -32.15 4.07 -17.43
N ASN A 116 -31.26 4.62 -16.59
CA ASN A 116 -31.04 6.08 -16.45
C ASN A 116 -32.29 6.91 -16.14
N ARG A 117 -33.27 6.33 -15.43
CA ARG A 117 -34.50 6.99 -14.97
C ARG A 117 -35.04 6.33 -13.70
N ASP A 118 -35.96 7.01 -13.03
CA ASP A 118 -36.65 6.46 -11.87
C ASP A 118 -37.65 5.36 -12.27
N PHE A 119 -37.70 4.30 -11.47
CA PHE A 119 -38.69 3.23 -11.54
C PHE A 119 -38.96 2.65 -10.14
N CYS A 120 -40.12 2.04 -9.96
CA CYS A 120 -40.47 1.38 -8.70
C CYS A 120 -39.74 0.03 -8.61
N ALA A 121 -38.90 -0.15 -7.59
CA ALA A 121 -38.12 -1.37 -7.41
C ALA A 121 -38.37 -2.02 -6.04
N ILE A 122 -38.34 -3.35 -6.00
CA ILE A 122 -38.43 -4.19 -4.80
C ILE A 122 -37.17 -5.06 -4.74
N ALA A 123 -36.27 -4.73 -3.82
CA ALA A 123 -35.08 -5.53 -3.58
C ALA A 123 -35.44 -6.82 -2.81
N VAL A 124 -35.08 -7.98 -3.35
CA VAL A 124 -35.28 -9.27 -2.70
C VAL A 124 -34.00 -9.78 -2.03
N LYS A 125 -34.18 -10.58 -0.97
CA LYS A 125 -33.10 -11.26 -0.23
C LYS A 125 -33.10 -12.76 -0.55
N ASP A 126 -32.00 -13.43 -0.23
CA ASP A 126 -31.86 -14.86 -0.45
C ASP A 126 -32.89 -15.66 0.36
N ASN A 127 -33.56 -16.61 -0.29
CA ASN A 127 -34.67 -17.42 0.22
C ASN A 127 -35.91 -16.61 0.64
N GLN A 128 -36.02 -15.35 0.22
CA GLN A 128 -37.24 -14.59 0.43
C GLN A 128 -38.38 -15.18 -0.42
N GLU A 129 -39.57 -15.23 0.17
CA GLU A 129 -40.80 -15.64 -0.49
C GLU A 129 -41.73 -14.43 -0.66
N MET A 130 -42.45 -14.38 -1.77
CA MET A 130 -43.43 -13.35 -2.08
C MET A 130 -44.63 -13.98 -2.78
N VAL A 131 -45.83 -13.73 -2.24
CA VAL A 131 -47.07 -14.22 -2.83
C VAL A 131 -47.66 -13.13 -3.74
N ILE A 132 -47.83 -13.43 -5.02
CA ILE A 132 -48.40 -12.54 -6.03
C ILE A 132 -49.51 -13.26 -6.80
N GLY A 133 -50.72 -12.70 -6.83
CA GLY A 133 -51.85 -13.29 -7.54
C GLY A 133 -52.19 -14.72 -7.10
N GLY A 134 -51.88 -15.08 -5.84
CA GLY A 134 -52.09 -16.44 -5.30
C GLY A 134 -50.99 -17.45 -5.65
N LYS A 135 -49.84 -17.00 -6.16
CA LYS A 135 -48.67 -17.84 -6.47
C LYS A 135 -47.45 -17.39 -5.66
N THR A 136 -46.64 -18.35 -5.23
CA THR A 136 -45.52 -18.13 -4.33
C THR A 136 -44.22 -18.13 -5.11
N LEU A 137 -43.56 -16.96 -5.14
CA LEU A 137 -42.24 -16.75 -5.74
C LEU A 137 -41.18 -16.83 -4.66
N LYS A 138 -40.23 -17.74 -4.81
CA LYS A 138 -39.07 -17.91 -3.95
C LYS A 138 -37.80 -17.51 -4.67
N PHE A 139 -37.08 -16.54 -4.12
CA PHE A 139 -35.89 -15.97 -4.74
C PHE A 139 -34.61 -16.62 -4.19
N MET A 140 -33.73 -17.07 -5.08
CA MET A 140 -32.43 -17.66 -4.72
C MET A 140 -31.31 -16.81 -5.30
N ILE A 141 -30.59 -16.10 -4.44
CA ILE A 141 -29.45 -15.28 -4.87
C ILE A 141 -28.27 -16.22 -5.17
N VAL A 142 -27.79 -16.19 -6.42
CA VAL A 142 -26.75 -17.09 -6.95
C VAL A 142 -25.69 -16.29 -7.70
N PRO A 143 -24.90 -15.47 -6.99
CA PRO A 143 -24.04 -14.49 -7.61
C PRO A 143 -22.90 -15.18 -8.37
N ASN A 144 -22.46 -14.53 -9.46
CA ASN A 144 -21.46 -15.00 -10.41
C ASN A 144 -21.92 -16.23 -11.21
N LEU A 145 -23.21 -16.34 -11.52
CA LEU A 145 -23.74 -17.31 -12.50
C LEU A 145 -24.46 -16.60 -13.68
N HIS A 146 -23.81 -15.68 -14.39
CA HIS A 146 -22.37 -15.40 -14.40
C HIS A 146 -21.97 -14.01 -13.91
N TRP A 147 -22.92 -13.13 -13.58
CA TRP A 147 -22.64 -11.81 -13.02
C TRP A 147 -22.95 -11.73 -11.53
N PRO A 148 -22.44 -10.71 -10.81
CA PRO A 148 -22.67 -10.55 -9.36
C PRO A 148 -24.14 -10.40 -8.95
N ASP A 149 -25.02 -10.04 -9.89
CA ASP A 149 -26.42 -9.69 -9.66
C ASP A 149 -27.40 -10.87 -9.80
N THR A 150 -26.94 -12.00 -10.35
CA THR A 150 -27.78 -13.15 -10.72
C THR A 150 -28.60 -13.72 -9.56
N MET A 151 -29.87 -14.00 -9.82
CA MET A 151 -30.73 -14.81 -8.97
C MET A 151 -31.56 -15.82 -9.78
N TYR A 152 -32.07 -16.87 -9.12
CA TYR A 152 -33.16 -17.69 -9.67
C TYR A 152 -34.47 -17.35 -9.00
N THR A 153 -35.57 -17.57 -9.72
CA THR A 153 -36.93 -17.46 -9.18
C THR A 153 -37.64 -18.79 -9.31
N TYR A 154 -37.96 -19.41 -8.17
CA TYR A 154 -38.75 -20.63 -8.11
C TYR A 154 -40.22 -20.30 -7.84
N ILE A 155 -41.08 -20.90 -8.63
CA ILE A 155 -42.53 -20.81 -8.55
C ILE A 155 -43.04 -22.10 -7.91
N GLU A 156 -43.52 -22.02 -6.68
CA GLU A 156 -43.78 -23.20 -5.85
C GLU A 156 -44.94 -24.06 -6.36
N GLU A 157 -46.07 -23.46 -6.73
CA GLU A 157 -47.28 -24.21 -7.06
C GLU A 157 -47.14 -25.00 -8.37
N GLU A 158 -46.33 -24.52 -9.31
CA GLU A 158 -46.12 -25.16 -10.63
C GLU A 158 -44.76 -25.89 -10.73
N GLY A 159 -43.88 -25.71 -9.75
CA GLY A 159 -42.52 -26.23 -9.78
C GLY A 159 -41.67 -25.64 -10.91
N ILE A 160 -41.89 -24.39 -11.32
CA ILE A 160 -41.13 -23.74 -12.41
C ILE A 160 -39.92 -23.02 -11.81
N LEU A 161 -38.74 -23.19 -12.42
CA LEU A 161 -37.52 -22.49 -12.04
C LEU A 161 -37.05 -21.58 -13.17
N VAL A 162 -37.11 -20.27 -12.98
CA VAL A 162 -36.56 -19.28 -13.92
C VAL A 162 -35.10 -19.01 -13.54
N THR A 163 -34.18 -19.24 -14.47
CA THR A 163 -32.74 -19.28 -14.19
C THR A 163 -31.90 -18.30 -14.98
N CYS A 164 -32.50 -17.59 -15.95
CA CYS A 164 -31.75 -16.78 -16.92
C CYS A 164 -30.62 -17.63 -17.54
N ASP A 165 -29.37 -17.22 -17.51
CA ASP A 165 -28.27 -17.89 -18.22
C ASP A 165 -28.01 -19.34 -17.79
N SER A 166 -28.23 -19.67 -16.52
CA SER A 166 -27.95 -21.02 -16.06
C SER A 166 -28.88 -22.05 -16.69
N PHE A 167 -28.30 -23.19 -17.11
CA PHE A 167 -28.96 -24.23 -17.91
C PHE A 167 -29.34 -23.80 -19.34
N GLY A 168 -28.93 -22.62 -19.78
CA GLY A 168 -29.19 -22.10 -21.12
C GLY A 168 -28.30 -22.70 -22.21
N SER A 169 -28.62 -22.34 -23.45
CA SER A 169 -27.78 -22.61 -24.62
C SER A 169 -28.04 -21.61 -25.76
N HIS A 170 -27.02 -21.30 -26.56
CA HIS A 170 -27.24 -20.63 -27.85
C HIS A 170 -27.67 -21.65 -28.90
N TYR A 171 -28.91 -22.13 -28.75
CA TYR A 171 -29.58 -23.05 -29.67
C TYR A 171 -30.93 -22.44 -30.07
N GLY A 172 -30.94 -21.70 -31.18
CA GLY A 172 -32.15 -21.06 -31.71
C GLY A 172 -33.17 -22.10 -32.16
N PHE A 173 -34.24 -22.28 -31.39
CA PHE A 173 -35.19 -23.37 -31.60
C PHE A 173 -36.64 -22.90 -31.53
N GLN A 174 -37.41 -23.22 -32.57
CA GLN A 174 -38.75 -22.65 -32.76
C GLN A 174 -39.84 -23.31 -31.87
N ASP A 175 -39.72 -24.59 -31.54
CA ASP A 175 -40.70 -25.24 -30.66
C ASP A 175 -40.43 -25.00 -29.17
N VAL A 176 -39.32 -24.30 -28.84
CA VAL A 176 -38.87 -23.81 -27.51
C VAL A 176 -38.79 -24.84 -26.37
N LEU A 177 -39.27 -26.07 -26.52
CA LEU A 177 -39.24 -27.11 -25.50
C LEU A 177 -38.15 -28.14 -25.80
N VAL A 178 -37.40 -28.58 -24.78
CA VAL A 178 -36.40 -29.64 -24.92
C VAL A 178 -37.03 -30.94 -25.43
N SER A 179 -38.26 -31.29 -25.01
CA SER A 179 -38.97 -32.49 -25.49
C SER A 179 -39.25 -32.51 -26.99
N LYS A 180 -39.11 -31.36 -27.67
CA LYS A 180 -39.32 -31.21 -29.12
C LYS A 180 -38.01 -31.19 -29.91
N VAL A 181 -36.86 -31.14 -29.24
CA VAL A 181 -35.55 -31.14 -29.91
C VAL A 181 -35.31 -32.49 -30.58
N GLU A 182 -35.27 -32.51 -31.92
CA GLU A 182 -35.04 -33.72 -32.70
C GLU A 182 -33.56 -34.12 -32.75
N ASN A 183 -32.65 -33.16 -32.95
CA ASN A 183 -31.21 -33.39 -32.95
C ASN A 183 -30.59 -33.05 -31.61
N ARG A 184 -30.48 -34.07 -30.76
CA ARG A 184 -29.96 -33.92 -29.40
C ARG A 184 -28.46 -33.61 -29.35
N ASP A 185 -27.69 -34.15 -30.28
CA ASP A 185 -26.24 -33.96 -30.30
C ASP A 185 -25.89 -32.49 -30.57
N ASP A 186 -26.61 -31.85 -31.49
CA ASP A 186 -26.45 -30.43 -31.79
C ASP A 186 -26.83 -29.54 -30.58
N TYR A 187 -27.93 -29.85 -29.89
CA TYR A 187 -28.32 -29.15 -28.68
C TYR A 187 -27.28 -29.30 -27.57
N MET A 188 -26.81 -30.52 -27.30
CA MET A 188 -25.82 -30.76 -26.25
C MET A 188 -24.47 -30.14 -26.60
N LYS A 189 -24.10 -30.08 -27.88
CA LYS A 189 -22.92 -29.34 -28.36
C LYS A 189 -23.05 -27.85 -28.07
N ALA A 190 -24.20 -27.24 -28.39
CA ALA A 190 -24.46 -25.83 -28.11
C ALA A 190 -24.50 -25.54 -26.60
N ALA A 191 -25.12 -26.42 -25.80
CA ALA A 191 -25.18 -26.31 -24.35
C ALA A 191 -23.79 -26.44 -23.70
N LYS A 192 -22.95 -27.36 -24.19
CA LYS A 192 -21.57 -27.50 -23.71
C LYS A 192 -20.73 -26.27 -24.02
N TYR A 193 -20.85 -25.76 -25.24
CA TYR A 193 -20.11 -24.56 -25.64
C TYR A 193 -20.55 -23.33 -24.86
N TYR A 194 -21.87 -23.16 -24.67
CA TYR A 194 -22.45 -22.12 -23.81
C TYR A 194 -21.91 -22.25 -22.37
N PHE A 195 -21.95 -23.46 -21.80
CA PHE A 195 -21.38 -23.72 -20.49
C PHE A 195 -19.90 -23.32 -20.43
N ASP A 196 -19.05 -23.79 -21.34
CA ASP A 196 -17.61 -23.54 -21.30
C ASP A 196 -17.26 -22.06 -21.34
N CYS A 197 -18.00 -21.28 -22.12
CA CYS A 197 -17.77 -19.85 -22.28
C CYS A 197 -18.33 -19.02 -21.12
N ILE A 198 -19.50 -19.37 -20.58
CA ILE A 198 -20.25 -18.50 -19.67
C ILE A 198 -20.19 -19.02 -18.22
N ILE A 199 -20.57 -20.28 -17.99
CA ILE A 199 -20.70 -20.86 -16.63
C ILE A 199 -19.40 -21.53 -16.17
N GLY A 200 -18.57 -22.01 -17.10
CA GLY A 200 -17.34 -22.76 -16.88
C GLY A 200 -16.30 -22.05 -16.01
N PRO A 201 -16.15 -20.71 -16.07
CA PRO A 201 -15.31 -19.97 -15.14
C PRO A 201 -15.82 -19.97 -13.68
N PHE A 202 -17.08 -20.34 -13.45
CA PHE A 202 -17.79 -20.22 -12.17
C PHE A 202 -18.26 -21.57 -11.60
N LYS A 203 -17.62 -22.69 -12.01
CA LYS A 203 -17.95 -24.06 -11.57
C LYS A 203 -18.23 -24.22 -10.06
N PRO A 204 -17.45 -23.64 -9.12
CA PRO A 204 -17.74 -23.77 -7.69
C PRO A 204 -19.06 -23.11 -7.27
N TYR A 205 -19.45 -22.01 -7.92
CA TYR A 205 -20.75 -21.37 -7.70
C TYR A 205 -21.87 -22.22 -8.27
N MET A 206 -21.66 -22.81 -9.45
CA MET A 206 -22.66 -23.67 -10.10
C MET A 206 -22.92 -24.94 -9.28
N LEU A 207 -21.88 -25.59 -8.73
CA LEU A 207 -22.04 -26.74 -7.83
C LEU A 207 -22.86 -26.40 -6.58
N LYS A 208 -22.68 -25.21 -6.00
CA LYS A 208 -23.51 -24.73 -4.88
C LYS A 208 -24.95 -24.50 -5.30
N ALA A 209 -25.18 -23.93 -6.48
CA ALA A 209 -26.52 -23.73 -7.01
C ALA A 209 -27.22 -25.06 -7.31
N LEU A 210 -26.54 -26.03 -7.93
CA LEU A 210 -27.02 -27.39 -8.19
C LEU A 210 -27.50 -28.06 -6.91
N LYS A 211 -26.72 -27.97 -5.82
CA LYS A 211 -27.12 -28.52 -4.52
C LYS A 211 -28.46 -27.94 -4.04
N ARG A 212 -28.65 -26.62 -4.18
CA ARG A 212 -29.87 -25.94 -3.73
C ARG A 212 -31.08 -26.29 -4.61
N VAL A 213 -30.93 -26.31 -5.94
CA VAL A 213 -32.06 -26.58 -6.84
C VAL A 213 -32.52 -28.05 -6.78
N ARG A 214 -31.61 -28.98 -6.45
CA ARG A 214 -31.97 -30.40 -6.22
C ARG A 214 -32.87 -30.61 -5.00
N GLU A 215 -32.90 -29.67 -4.06
CA GLU A 215 -33.78 -29.73 -2.88
C GLU A 215 -35.22 -29.27 -3.20
N LEU A 216 -35.46 -28.72 -4.40
CA LEU A 216 -36.76 -28.22 -4.83
C LEU A 216 -37.46 -29.23 -5.76
N PRO A 217 -38.80 -29.36 -5.69
CA PRO A 217 -39.57 -30.14 -6.65
C PRO A 217 -39.72 -29.36 -7.96
N VAL A 218 -38.66 -29.36 -8.79
CA VAL A 218 -38.65 -28.67 -10.08
C VAL A 218 -39.27 -29.56 -11.17
N SER A 219 -40.29 -29.03 -11.84
CA SER A 219 -40.98 -29.67 -12.97
C SER A 219 -40.62 -29.05 -14.33
N MET A 220 -40.07 -27.83 -14.35
CA MET A 220 -39.66 -27.11 -15.56
C MET A 220 -38.55 -26.10 -15.24
N ILE A 221 -37.53 -26.00 -16.10
CA ILE A 221 -36.52 -24.93 -16.03
C ILE A 221 -36.66 -24.00 -17.24
N CYS A 222 -36.73 -22.71 -16.95
CA CYS A 222 -36.97 -21.61 -17.88
C CYS A 222 -35.70 -20.73 -17.97
N PRO A 223 -34.75 -21.05 -18.87
CA PRO A 223 -33.51 -20.28 -19.05
C PRO A 223 -33.74 -19.04 -19.92
N GLY A 224 -32.82 -18.08 -19.89
CA GLY A 224 -32.82 -16.87 -20.73
C GLY A 224 -32.49 -17.17 -22.21
N HIS A 225 -31.82 -18.29 -22.48
CA HIS A 225 -31.44 -18.72 -23.83
C HIS A 225 -31.70 -20.21 -24.07
N GLY A 226 -32.09 -20.52 -25.30
CA GLY A 226 -32.29 -21.87 -25.79
C GLY A 226 -33.61 -22.50 -25.34
N PRO A 227 -33.78 -23.81 -25.56
CA PRO A 227 -34.99 -24.52 -25.18
C PRO A 227 -35.24 -24.54 -23.66
N VAL A 228 -36.51 -24.36 -23.26
CA VAL A 228 -37.07 -24.61 -21.93
C VAL A 228 -36.98 -26.11 -21.62
N LEU A 229 -36.45 -26.46 -20.45
CA LEU A 229 -36.35 -27.85 -20.01
C LEU A 229 -37.67 -28.29 -19.37
N ASP A 230 -38.56 -28.84 -20.18
CA ASP A 230 -39.83 -29.46 -19.77
C ASP A 230 -39.70 -30.95 -19.44
N GLU A 231 -38.57 -31.57 -19.82
CA GLU A 231 -38.19 -32.91 -19.44
C GLU A 231 -36.68 -33.00 -19.17
N ARG A 232 -36.21 -34.16 -18.69
CA ARG A 232 -34.77 -34.48 -18.54
C ARG A 232 -33.99 -33.52 -17.63
N ILE A 233 -34.68 -32.86 -16.71
CA ILE A 233 -34.09 -31.92 -15.75
C ILE A 233 -32.97 -32.58 -14.93
N GLN A 234 -33.22 -33.80 -14.45
CA GLN A 234 -32.23 -34.54 -13.68
C GLN A 234 -30.96 -34.84 -14.50
N GLU A 235 -31.13 -35.21 -15.77
CA GLU A 235 -30.02 -35.45 -16.69
C GLU A 235 -29.21 -34.16 -16.93
N MET A 236 -29.88 -33.01 -17.02
CA MET A 236 -29.19 -31.72 -17.13
C MET A 236 -28.43 -31.37 -15.85
N TYR A 237 -29.00 -31.63 -14.66
CA TYR A 237 -28.29 -31.44 -13.40
C TYR A 237 -27.05 -32.31 -13.31
N ASP A 238 -27.17 -33.59 -13.65
CA ASP A 238 -26.06 -34.54 -13.64
C ASP A 238 -24.99 -34.11 -14.67
N THR A 239 -25.40 -33.66 -15.85
CA THR A 239 -24.49 -33.14 -16.88
C THR A 239 -23.72 -31.89 -16.42
N TYR A 240 -24.40 -30.92 -15.82
CA TYR A 240 -23.74 -29.71 -15.29
C TYR A 240 -22.83 -30.06 -14.09
N GLU A 241 -23.22 -31.01 -13.26
CA GLU A 241 -22.38 -31.52 -12.16
C GLU A 241 -21.11 -32.16 -12.71
N ASP A 242 -21.22 -33.01 -13.74
CA ASP A 242 -20.09 -33.63 -14.42
C ASP A 242 -19.17 -32.58 -15.07
N TRP A 243 -19.73 -31.59 -15.79
CA TRP A 243 -18.95 -30.52 -16.41
C TRP A 243 -18.26 -29.60 -15.39
N CYS A 244 -18.86 -29.45 -14.21
CA CYS A 244 -18.25 -28.72 -13.10
C CYS A 244 -17.20 -29.54 -12.34
N THR A 245 -17.33 -30.87 -12.34
CA THR A 245 -16.45 -31.77 -11.60
C THR A 245 -15.14 -31.96 -12.35
N VAL A 246 -14.15 -31.12 -12.02
CA VAL A 246 -12.79 -31.26 -12.52
C VAL A 246 -12.03 -32.26 -11.65
N ILE A 247 -11.88 -33.50 -12.13
CA ILE A 247 -11.03 -34.49 -11.48
C ILE A 247 -9.57 -34.18 -11.83
N ASN A 248 -8.75 -33.84 -10.84
CA ASN A 248 -7.31 -33.68 -11.06
C ASN A 248 -6.71 -35.06 -11.44
N PRO A 249 -6.16 -35.24 -12.66
CA PRO A 249 -5.58 -36.51 -13.07
C PRO A 249 -4.26 -36.82 -12.34
N ASN A 250 -3.65 -35.83 -11.69
CA ASN A 250 -2.41 -35.99 -10.94
C ASN A 250 -2.66 -36.76 -9.63
N LYS A 251 -1.93 -37.87 -9.45
CA LYS A 251 -2.00 -38.70 -8.23
C LYS A 251 -1.14 -38.17 -7.08
N LYS A 252 -0.22 -37.24 -7.37
CA LYS A 252 0.70 -36.59 -6.44
C LYS A 252 0.56 -35.09 -6.58
N LYS A 253 1.06 -34.32 -5.59
CA LYS A 253 1.22 -32.87 -5.77
C LYS A 253 2.16 -32.62 -6.94
N THR A 254 1.77 -31.77 -7.87
CA THR A 254 2.52 -31.52 -9.09
C THR A 254 2.98 -30.06 -9.18
N VAL A 255 4.27 -29.86 -9.48
CA VAL A 255 4.85 -28.56 -9.81
C VAL A 255 5.20 -28.51 -11.29
N VAL A 256 4.70 -27.48 -11.98
CA VAL A 256 5.00 -27.23 -13.39
C VAL A 256 5.92 -26.01 -13.51
N ILE A 257 7.05 -26.20 -14.19
CA ILE A 257 8.13 -25.21 -14.33
C ILE A 257 8.34 -24.88 -15.82
N PRO A 258 7.49 -24.03 -16.42
CA PRO A 258 7.74 -23.52 -17.77
C PRO A 258 8.84 -22.46 -17.71
N TYR A 259 9.86 -22.59 -18.57
CA TYR A 259 10.95 -21.62 -18.65
C TYR A 259 11.36 -21.31 -20.08
N VAL A 260 12.02 -20.18 -20.27
CA VAL A 260 12.78 -19.85 -21.49
C VAL A 260 14.22 -19.52 -21.09
N SER A 261 15.19 -19.82 -21.95
CA SER A 261 16.60 -19.56 -21.66
C SER A 261 17.39 -19.15 -22.90
N ALA A 262 17.81 -17.89 -22.98
CA ALA A 262 18.55 -17.38 -24.14
C ALA A 262 20.01 -17.90 -24.20
N TYR A 263 20.67 -18.01 -23.05
CA TYR A 263 22.09 -18.39 -22.95
C TYR A 263 22.32 -19.61 -22.04
N GLY A 264 21.28 -20.38 -21.75
CA GLY A 264 21.37 -21.56 -20.87
C GLY A 264 21.38 -21.26 -19.36
N TYR A 265 21.42 -19.99 -18.94
CA TYR A 265 21.51 -19.63 -17.51
C TYR A 265 20.20 -19.85 -16.76
N THR A 266 19.06 -19.40 -17.31
CA THR A 266 17.75 -19.66 -16.69
C THR A 266 17.44 -21.16 -16.67
N ALA A 267 17.86 -21.91 -17.69
CA ALA A 267 17.74 -23.37 -17.72
C ALA A 267 18.53 -24.04 -16.57
N GLN A 268 19.79 -23.63 -16.33
CA GLN A 268 20.58 -24.12 -15.18
C GLN A 268 19.88 -23.87 -13.84
N LEU A 269 19.24 -22.70 -13.68
CA LEU A 269 18.44 -22.43 -12.48
C LEU A 269 17.22 -23.36 -12.40
N ALA A 270 16.49 -23.56 -13.51
CA ALA A 270 15.32 -24.42 -13.55
C ALA A 270 15.65 -25.86 -13.14
N GLU A 271 16.80 -26.38 -13.58
CA GLU A 271 17.30 -27.70 -13.21
C GLU A 271 17.54 -27.81 -11.69
N LYS A 272 18.27 -26.86 -11.09
CA LYS A 272 18.56 -26.89 -9.65
C LYS A 272 17.33 -26.66 -8.78
N ILE A 273 16.43 -25.80 -9.20
CA ILE A 273 15.14 -25.60 -8.54
C ILE A 273 14.33 -26.90 -8.56
N ALA A 274 14.28 -27.59 -9.71
CA ALA A 274 13.57 -28.85 -9.83
C ALA A 274 14.17 -29.97 -8.96
N GLU A 275 15.51 -30.04 -8.85
CA GLU A 275 16.19 -30.94 -7.91
C GLU A 275 15.74 -30.66 -6.46
N GLY A 276 15.80 -29.39 -6.03
CA GLY A 276 15.40 -29.00 -4.67
C GLY A 276 13.95 -29.35 -4.33
N ILE A 277 13.02 -29.11 -5.26
CA ILE A 277 11.60 -29.45 -5.04
C ILE A 277 11.42 -30.97 -4.90
N LYS A 278 12.08 -31.77 -5.73
CA LYS A 278 12.02 -33.25 -5.64
C LYS A 278 12.56 -33.75 -4.31
N ASP A 279 13.65 -33.16 -3.82
CA ASP A 279 14.27 -33.56 -2.56
C ASP A 279 13.45 -33.13 -1.33
N SER A 280 12.53 -32.17 -1.48
CA SER A 280 11.63 -31.74 -0.40
C SER A 280 10.56 -32.79 -0.02
N GLY A 281 10.26 -33.76 -0.89
CA GLY A 281 9.28 -34.82 -0.62
C GLY A 281 8.61 -35.41 -1.86
N ASP A 282 7.41 -35.97 -1.68
CA ASP A 282 6.70 -36.70 -2.74
C ASP A 282 5.95 -35.74 -3.69
N VAL A 283 6.72 -34.99 -4.49
CA VAL A 283 6.22 -34.00 -5.45
C VAL A 283 6.66 -34.41 -6.86
N ASP A 284 5.70 -34.45 -7.79
CA ASP A 284 6.01 -34.62 -9.22
C ASP A 284 6.41 -33.26 -9.82
N VAL A 285 7.59 -33.17 -10.43
CA VAL A 285 8.13 -31.89 -10.95
C VAL A 285 8.41 -32.03 -12.43
N ARG A 286 7.78 -31.16 -13.22
CA ARG A 286 7.84 -31.18 -14.69
C ARG A 286 8.32 -29.84 -15.22
N CYS A 287 9.44 -29.87 -15.94
CA CYS A 287 10.04 -28.67 -16.53
C CYS A 287 9.79 -28.64 -18.04
N TYR A 288 9.43 -27.47 -18.56
CA TYR A 288 9.14 -27.26 -19.97
C TYR A 288 9.96 -26.09 -20.52
N ASP A 289 10.85 -26.38 -21.46
CA ASP A 289 11.45 -25.31 -22.27
C ASP A 289 10.42 -24.82 -23.28
N MET A 290 9.91 -23.61 -23.08
CA MET A 290 8.83 -23.04 -23.88
C MET A 290 9.29 -22.60 -25.28
N VAL A 291 10.57 -22.77 -25.62
CA VAL A 291 11.05 -22.68 -27.01
C VAL A 291 10.67 -23.94 -27.81
N GLU A 292 10.60 -25.10 -27.15
CA GLU A 292 10.38 -26.40 -27.80
C GLU A 292 9.05 -27.06 -27.44
N ALA A 293 8.50 -26.75 -26.27
CA ALA A 293 7.28 -27.37 -25.75
C ALA A 293 6.00 -26.86 -26.44
N ASP A 294 5.00 -27.74 -26.56
CA ASP A 294 3.65 -27.39 -27.01
C ASP A 294 2.92 -26.56 -25.93
N GLN A 295 2.61 -25.30 -26.25
CA GLN A 295 1.97 -24.37 -25.34
C GLN A 295 0.59 -24.85 -24.86
N ALA A 296 -0.23 -25.45 -25.73
CA ALA A 296 -1.57 -25.89 -25.36
C ALA A 296 -1.50 -27.02 -24.33
N LYS A 297 -0.55 -27.95 -24.51
CA LYS A 297 -0.31 -29.02 -23.54
C LYS A 297 0.18 -28.47 -22.19
N VAL A 298 1.08 -27.49 -22.19
CA VAL A 298 1.58 -26.89 -20.94
C VAL A 298 0.45 -26.14 -20.20
N LEU A 299 -0.43 -25.44 -20.92
CA LEU A 299 -1.61 -24.79 -20.32
C LEU A 299 -2.56 -25.80 -19.66
N GLU A 300 -2.77 -26.96 -20.29
CA GLU A 300 -3.54 -28.05 -19.69
C GLU A 300 -2.92 -28.51 -18.36
N GLU A 301 -1.59 -28.73 -18.33
CA GLU A 301 -0.89 -29.14 -17.11
C GLU A 301 -0.91 -28.07 -16.02
N ILE A 302 -0.81 -26.79 -16.38
CA ILE A 302 -0.95 -25.65 -15.44
C ILE A 302 -2.31 -25.68 -14.75
N GLY A 303 -3.38 -26.06 -15.45
CA GLY A 303 -4.72 -26.21 -14.88
C GLY A 303 -4.76 -27.19 -13.69
N PHE A 304 -3.99 -28.28 -13.78
CA PHE A 304 -3.98 -29.36 -12.79
C PHE A 304 -2.80 -29.32 -11.80
N ALA A 305 -1.87 -28.39 -11.97
CA ALA A 305 -0.72 -28.23 -11.08
C ALA A 305 -1.13 -27.65 -9.72
N ASP A 306 -0.40 -28.02 -8.67
CA ASP A 306 -0.54 -27.47 -7.32
C ASP A 306 0.42 -26.28 -7.11
N GLY A 307 1.58 -26.32 -7.80
CA GLY A 307 2.59 -25.28 -7.79
C GLY A 307 3.07 -24.87 -9.19
N LEU A 308 3.39 -23.59 -9.39
CA LEU A 308 3.84 -23.02 -10.66
C LEU A 308 5.11 -22.19 -10.48
N LEU A 309 6.13 -22.42 -11.31
CA LEU A 309 7.38 -21.64 -11.31
C LEU A 309 7.75 -21.19 -12.72
N PHE A 310 7.56 -19.91 -13.01
CA PHE A 310 7.82 -19.36 -14.34
C PHE A 310 9.27 -18.88 -14.48
N GLY A 311 10.04 -19.50 -15.37
CA GLY A 311 11.43 -19.15 -15.63
C GLY A 311 11.59 -18.20 -16.83
N THR A 312 12.09 -16.99 -16.63
CA THR A 312 12.29 -16.04 -17.75
C THR A 312 13.57 -15.22 -17.60
N PRO A 313 14.39 -15.06 -18.66
CA PRO A 313 15.44 -14.07 -18.65
C PRO A 313 14.84 -12.67 -18.84
N THR A 314 15.67 -11.64 -18.73
CA THR A 314 15.29 -10.27 -19.13
C THR A 314 15.92 -9.90 -20.47
N ILE A 315 15.10 -9.55 -21.45
CA ILE A 315 15.54 -9.05 -22.77
C ILE A 315 14.76 -7.77 -23.08
N VAL A 316 15.49 -6.68 -23.33
CA VAL A 316 14.91 -5.33 -23.60
C VAL A 316 13.93 -4.90 -22.50
N GLY A 317 14.30 -5.14 -21.24
CA GLY A 317 13.50 -4.74 -20.08
C GLY A 317 12.26 -5.60 -19.84
N GLU A 318 12.14 -6.78 -20.45
CA GLU A 318 10.90 -7.56 -20.39
C GLU A 318 11.14 -9.07 -20.24
N ALA A 319 10.12 -9.77 -19.72
CA ALA A 319 10.01 -11.23 -19.79
C ALA A 319 9.75 -11.68 -21.23
N LEU A 320 10.17 -12.90 -21.57
CA LEU A 320 10.03 -13.37 -22.94
C LEU A 320 8.61 -13.81 -23.28
N LYS A 321 8.22 -13.54 -24.54
CA LYS A 321 6.88 -13.79 -25.09
C LYS A 321 6.29 -15.15 -24.72
N PRO A 322 7.00 -16.29 -24.78
CA PRO A 322 6.39 -17.59 -24.45
C PRO A 322 5.89 -17.68 -22.99
N ILE A 323 6.55 -16.99 -22.06
CA ILE A 323 6.12 -16.93 -20.65
C ILE A 323 4.95 -15.95 -20.49
N TRP A 324 4.95 -14.84 -21.23
CA TRP A 324 3.79 -13.94 -21.29
C TRP A 324 2.56 -14.60 -21.87
N ASP A 325 2.69 -15.36 -22.95
CA ASP A 325 1.58 -16.05 -23.58
C ASP A 325 0.92 -17.01 -22.58
N LEU A 326 1.70 -17.78 -21.81
CA LEU A 326 1.15 -18.65 -20.76
C LEU A 326 0.40 -17.85 -19.67
N THR A 327 1.01 -16.79 -19.14
CA THR A 327 0.44 -16.03 -18.01
C THR A 327 -0.73 -15.12 -18.40
N THR A 328 -0.86 -14.79 -19.69
CA THR A 328 -2.02 -14.07 -20.23
C THR A 328 -3.15 -15.00 -20.63
N SER A 329 -2.87 -16.26 -20.96
CA SER A 329 -3.88 -17.30 -21.25
C SER A 329 -4.53 -17.94 -20.01
N ILE A 330 -4.08 -17.62 -18.80
CA ILE A 330 -4.69 -18.11 -17.55
C ILE A 330 -5.44 -16.99 -16.82
N PHE A 331 -6.45 -17.37 -16.02
CA PHE A 331 -7.33 -16.44 -15.31
C PHE A 331 -7.48 -16.76 -13.82
N ALA A 332 -7.79 -15.74 -13.02
CA ALA A 332 -7.80 -15.81 -11.55
C ALA A 332 -8.88 -16.75 -10.98
N GLY A 333 -10.08 -16.80 -11.58
CA GLY A 333 -11.14 -17.74 -11.15
C GLY A 333 -10.75 -19.22 -11.38
N THR A 334 -10.00 -19.44 -12.45
CA THR A 334 -9.23 -20.65 -12.84
C THR A 334 -8.22 -21.14 -11.81
N HIS A 335 -7.18 -20.33 -11.74
CA HIS A 335 -5.84 -20.73 -11.31
C HIS A 335 -5.43 -20.03 -10.02
N GLY A 336 -6.25 -19.09 -9.54
CA GLY A 336 -6.04 -18.40 -8.28
C GLY A 336 -5.94 -19.37 -7.10
N GLY A 337 -5.19 -18.97 -6.08
CA GLY A 337 -4.94 -19.78 -4.89
C GLY A 337 -3.87 -20.87 -5.04
N LYS A 338 -3.45 -21.22 -6.27
CA LYS A 338 -2.29 -22.11 -6.50
C LYS A 338 -0.99 -21.46 -6.00
N LEU A 339 -0.03 -22.25 -5.52
CA LEU A 339 1.27 -21.74 -5.11
C LEU A 339 2.06 -21.33 -6.35
N ALA A 340 2.62 -20.12 -6.38
CA ALA A 340 3.33 -19.65 -7.57
C ALA A 340 4.54 -18.79 -7.24
N SER A 341 5.52 -18.79 -8.15
CA SER A 341 6.60 -17.80 -8.19
C SER A 341 7.25 -17.74 -9.57
N ALA A 342 8.27 -16.89 -9.71
CA ALA A 342 9.06 -16.72 -10.92
C ALA A 342 10.55 -16.67 -10.59
N PHE A 343 11.37 -17.07 -11.57
CA PHE A 343 12.81 -17.07 -11.46
C PHE A 343 13.50 -16.76 -12.78
N GLY A 344 14.78 -16.41 -12.75
CA GLY A 344 15.52 -16.22 -13.99
C GLY A 344 16.84 -15.49 -13.90
N SER A 345 17.56 -15.51 -15.02
CA SER A 345 18.83 -14.81 -15.20
C SER A 345 18.67 -13.47 -15.92
N TYR A 346 19.47 -12.46 -15.58
CA TYR A 346 19.43 -11.15 -16.24
C TYR A 346 20.82 -10.52 -16.41
N GLY A 347 20.96 -9.58 -17.35
CA GLY A 347 22.23 -8.88 -17.58
C GLY A 347 22.43 -7.64 -16.70
N TRP A 348 21.61 -6.61 -16.92
CA TRP A 348 21.72 -5.32 -16.22
C TRP A 348 20.42 -4.89 -15.55
N SER A 349 19.28 -4.94 -16.25
CA SER A 349 18.03 -4.29 -15.80
C SER A 349 17.08 -5.20 -14.99
N GLY A 350 16.87 -6.46 -15.40
CA GLY A 350 16.32 -7.53 -14.55
C GLY A 350 14.81 -7.53 -14.29
N GLU A 351 14.02 -6.83 -15.11
CA GLU A 351 12.58 -6.62 -14.93
C GLU A 351 11.71 -7.84 -15.24
N GLY A 352 12.19 -8.80 -16.05
CA GLY A 352 11.36 -9.90 -16.53
C GLY A 352 10.72 -10.72 -15.40
N VAL A 353 11.49 -11.08 -14.36
CA VAL A 353 10.95 -11.81 -13.21
C VAL A 353 9.96 -10.95 -12.40
N PRO A 354 10.29 -9.70 -11.99
CA PRO A 354 9.32 -8.80 -11.36
C PRO A 354 7.99 -8.64 -12.10
N HIS A 355 8.01 -8.53 -13.43
CA HIS A 355 6.78 -8.39 -14.21
C HIS A 355 5.90 -9.65 -14.14
N ILE A 356 6.51 -10.83 -14.22
CA ILE A 356 5.76 -12.08 -14.04
C ILE A 356 5.25 -12.19 -12.60
N MET A 357 6.04 -11.82 -11.60
CA MET A 357 5.58 -11.81 -10.20
C MET A 357 4.34 -10.95 -10.01
N GLU A 358 4.30 -9.76 -10.59
CA GLU A 358 3.14 -8.88 -10.51
C GLU A 358 1.93 -9.47 -11.24
N ARG A 359 2.15 -10.10 -12.40
CA ARG A 359 1.09 -10.84 -13.11
C ARG A 359 0.51 -11.98 -12.27
N LEU A 360 1.34 -12.75 -11.56
CA LEU A 360 0.88 -13.84 -10.69
C LEU A 360 0.01 -13.32 -9.53
N LYS A 361 0.32 -12.13 -8.98
CA LYS A 361 -0.53 -11.47 -7.98
C LYS A 361 -1.88 -11.04 -8.56
N GLN A 362 -1.89 -10.46 -9.77
CA GLN A 362 -3.14 -10.12 -10.47
C GLN A 362 -4.03 -11.35 -10.70
N LEU A 363 -3.42 -12.52 -10.90
CA LEU A 363 -4.10 -13.82 -11.02
C LEU A 363 -4.55 -14.39 -9.67
N LYS A 364 -4.38 -13.68 -8.56
CA LYS A 364 -4.74 -14.08 -7.19
C LYS A 364 -4.09 -15.40 -6.77
N MET A 365 -2.88 -15.69 -7.24
CA MET A 365 -2.11 -16.86 -6.81
C MET A 365 -1.49 -16.63 -5.42
N LYS A 366 -1.13 -17.72 -4.74
CA LYS A 366 -0.33 -17.66 -3.51
C LYS A 366 1.13 -17.48 -3.89
N VAL A 367 1.54 -16.22 -4.03
CA VAL A 367 2.88 -15.87 -4.50
C VAL A 367 3.91 -16.00 -3.38
N THR A 368 5.03 -16.67 -3.65
CA THR A 368 6.19 -16.78 -2.74
C THR A 368 7.34 -15.89 -3.23
N ASP A 369 8.48 -15.85 -2.54
CA ASP A 369 9.63 -15.07 -2.99
C ASP A 369 10.08 -15.48 -4.40
N SER A 370 10.69 -14.55 -5.15
CA SER A 370 11.25 -14.83 -6.49
C SER A 370 12.75 -15.07 -6.43
N PHE A 371 13.32 -15.76 -7.41
CA PHE A 371 14.76 -16.05 -7.47
C PHE A 371 15.43 -15.48 -8.73
N ARG A 372 16.46 -14.63 -8.57
CA ARG A 372 17.10 -13.96 -9.70
C ARG A 372 18.62 -14.00 -9.61
N VAL A 373 19.27 -14.22 -10.74
CA VAL A 373 20.74 -14.24 -10.84
C VAL A 373 21.22 -13.32 -11.96
N ARG A 374 22.29 -12.56 -11.70
CA ARG A 374 22.93 -11.72 -12.70
C ARG A 374 23.92 -12.54 -13.53
N PHE A 375 23.76 -12.54 -14.85
CA PHE A 375 24.53 -13.32 -15.82
C PHE A 375 24.56 -14.82 -15.51
N LYS A 376 25.72 -15.46 -15.65
CA LYS A 376 25.92 -16.89 -15.45
C LYS A 376 25.87 -17.21 -13.96
N PRO A 377 25.05 -18.18 -13.51
CA PRO A 377 25.05 -18.59 -12.12
C PRO A 377 26.39 -19.21 -11.72
N SER A 378 26.90 -18.76 -10.58
CA SER A 378 28.03 -19.40 -9.88
C SER A 378 27.59 -20.67 -9.15
N GLU A 379 28.54 -21.48 -8.67
CA GLU A 379 28.23 -22.69 -7.88
C GLU A 379 27.42 -22.37 -6.62
N VAL A 380 27.70 -21.25 -5.95
CA VAL A 380 26.93 -20.78 -4.79
C VAL A 380 25.49 -20.45 -5.19
N GLN A 381 25.30 -19.70 -6.28
CA GLN A 381 23.96 -19.34 -6.76
C GLN A 381 23.15 -20.54 -7.27
N LEU A 382 23.83 -21.61 -7.72
CA LEU A 382 23.19 -22.88 -8.05
C LEU A 382 22.74 -23.63 -6.79
N LEU A 383 23.49 -23.54 -5.68
CA LEU A 383 23.04 -24.03 -4.37
C LEU A 383 21.85 -23.20 -3.85
N ASP A 384 21.90 -21.88 -3.96
CA ASP A 384 20.78 -21.02 -3.56
C ASP A 384 19.51 -21.33 -4.38
N ALA A 385 19.66 -21.64 -5.68
CA ALA A 385 18.56 -22.06 -6.54
C ALA A 385 17.96 -23.41 -6.10
N TYR A 386 18.82 -24.34 -5.67
CA TYR A 386 18.37 -25.61 -5.07
C TYR A 386 17.60 -25.36 -3.76
N GLU A 387 18.12 -24.55 -2.85
CA GLU A 387 17.46 -24.22 -1.59
C GLU A 387 16.13 -23.50 -1.81
N TYR A 388 16.09 -22.59 -2.77
CA TYR A 388 14.86 -21.92 -3.21
C TYR A 388 13.79 -22.92 -3.67
N GLY A 389 14.16 -23.90 -4.50
CA GLY A 389 13.28 -24.99 -4.90
C GLY A 389 12.82 -25.87 -3.73
N TYR A 390 13.74 -26.24 -2.84
CA TYR A 390 13.44 -27.03 -1.65
C TYR A 390 12.39 -26.36 -0.76
N ASN A 391 12.55 -25.06 -0.49
CA ASN A 391 11.60 -24.28 0.30
C ASN A 391 10.24 -24.18 -0.38
N PHE A 392 10.19 -23.98 -1.70
CA PHE A 392 8.94 -23.98 -2.46
C PHE A 392 8.20 -25.32 -2.30
N GLY A 393 8.92 -26.43 -2.39
CA GLY A 393 8.36 -27.77 -2.19
C GLY A 393 7.88 -28.04 -0.76
N CYS A 394 8.56 -27.51 0.26
CA CYS A 394 8.11 -27.56 1.66
C CYS A 394 6.81 -26.78 1.88
N ILE A 395 6.73 -25.55 1.37
CA ILE A 395 5.52 -24.71 1.45
C ILE A 395 4.35 -25.42 0.77
N LEU A 396 4.58 -25.96 -0.43
CA LEU A 396 3.56 -26.69 -1.18
C LEU A 396 3.01 -27.89 -0.41
N GLN A 397 3.85 -28.58 0.36
CA GLN A 397 3.48 -29.76 1.14
C GLN A 397 2.97 -29.43 2.55
N GLU A 398 2.93 -28.15 2.96
CA GLU A 398 2.57 -27.71 4.32
C GLU A 398 3.43 -28.39 5.40
N LYS A 399 4.70 -28.68 5.09
CA LYS A 399 5.65 -29.24 6.06
C LYS A 399 6.24 -28.14 6.93
N GLU A 400 6.40 -28.41 8.23
CA GLU A 400 7.22 -27.56 9.10
C GLU A 400 8.64 -27.48 8.53
N ASN A 401 9.05 -26.28 8.14
CA ASN A 401 10.43 -26.00 7.78
C ASN A 401 11.24 -25.92 9.08
N PRO A 402 12.28 -26.75 9.29
CA PRO A 402 13.07 -26.71 10.52
C PRO A 402 13.79 -25.39 10.80
N LYS A 403 13.73 -24.37 9.92
CA LYS A 403 14.20 -23.01 10.23
C LYS A 403 13.35 -21.90 9.59
N LYS A 404 12.99 -20.96 10.47
CA LYS A 404 12.48 -19.58 10.31
C LYS A 404 11.32 -19.35 9.34
N THR A 405 10.17 -18.99 9.92
CA THR A 405 9.22 -18.02 9.37
C THR A 405 10.00 -16.91 8.67
N GLY A 406 9.72 -16.67 7.38
CA GLY A 406 10.25 -15.52 6.66
C GLY A 406 10.04 -14.29 7.52
N ALA A 407 11.14 -13.67 7.96
CA ALA A 407 11.08 -12.43 8.69
C ALA A 407 10.29 -11.44 7.84
N ARG A 408 9.35 -10.70 8.43
CA ARG A 408 8.88 -9.47 7.80
C ARG A 408 10.13 -8.64 7.55
N THR A 409 10.54 -8.50 6.30
CA THR A 409 11.71 -7.69 5.98
C THR A 409 11.34 -6.26 6.32
N LEU A 410 11.89 -5.76 7.42
CA LEU A 410 11.71 -4.37 7.78
C LEU A 410 12.63 -3.53 6.90
N VAL A 411 12.20 -2.31 6.64
CA VAL A 411 13.03 -1.30 6.00
C VAL A 411 13.08 -0.06 6.85
N LYS A 412 14.24 0.58 6.91
CA LYS A 412 14.46 1.89 7.52
C LYS A 412 14.42 2.93 6.41
N CYS A 413 13.55 3.93 6.53
CA CYS A 413 13.58 5.09 5.65
C CYS A 413 14.82 5.94 5.97
N LEU A 414 15.64 6.21 4.95
CA LEU A 414 16.83 7.05 5.08
C LEU A 414 16.52 8.53 5.29
N VAL A 415 15.28 8.96 5.01
CA VAL A 415 14.85 10.37 5.14
C VAL A 415 14.40 10.69 6.56
N CYS A 416 13.50 9.88 7.14
CA CYS A 416 12.97 10.13 8.49
C CYS A 416 13.44 9.14 9.55
N GLY A 417 14.12 8.06 9.18
CA GLY A 417 14.58 7.00 10.09
C GLY A 417 13.49 6.01 10.48
N GLU A 418 12.24 6.16 10.00
CA GLU A 418 11.14 5.27 10.33
C GLU A 418 11.40 3.84 9.88
N ILE A 419 11.12 2.87 10.75
CA ILE A 419 11.26 1.44 10.45
C ILE A 419 9.87 0.85 10.26
N PHE A 420 9.59 0.35 9.08
CA PHE A 420 8.28 -0.19 8.73
C PHE A 420 8.42 -1.41 7.83
N ASP A 421 7.30 -2.07 7.56
CA ASP A 421 7.27 -3.27 6.73
C ASP A 421 7.62 -2.93 5.27
N SER A 422 8.55 -3.69 4.67
CA SER A 422 8.98 -3.50 3.27
C SER A 422 7.86 -3.60 2.24
N SER A 423 6.69 -4.13 2.62
CA SER A 423 5.50 -4.12 1.76
C SER A 423 4.97 -2.73 1.43
N LEU A 424 5.30 -1.68 2.20
CA LEU A 424 4.90 -0.31 1.86
C LEU A 424 5.76 0.25 0.72
N ASP A 425 5.11 0.86 -0.27
CA ASP A 425 5.76 1.54 -1.39
C ASP A 425 6.19 2.98 -1.06
N ILE A 426 5.60 3.55 -0.02
CA ILE A 426 5.81 4.92 0.44
C ILE A 426 6.01 4.88 1.96
N CYS A 427 6.97 5.67 2.46
CA CYS A 427 7.19 5.79 3.89
C CYS A 427 5.92 6.38 4.53
N PRO A 428 5.30 5.70 5.50
CA PRO A 428 4.04 6.15 6.11
C PRO A 428 4.19 7.46 6.88
N VAL A 429 5.42 7.84 7.21
CA VAL A 429 5.73 9.06 7.95
C VAL A 429 6.02 10.23 7.03
N CYS A 430 7.07 10.13 6.18
CA CYS A 430 7.54 11.29 5.42
C CYS A 430 7.11 11.33 3.95
N GLY A 431 6.43 10.29 3.46
CA GLY A 431 5.83 10.25 2.12
C GLY A 431 6.82 9.99 0.97
N VAL A 432 8.07 9.60 1.26
CA VAL A 432 9.09 9.32 0.23
C VAL A 432 8.99 7.88 -0.28
N GLY A 433 9.39 7.64 -1.53
CA GLY A 433 9.28 6.33 -2.18
C GLY A 433 10.34 5.32 -1.77
N ARG A 434 10.18 4.07 -2.20
CA ARG A 434 11.06 2.91 -1.90
C ARG A 434 12.53 3.12 -2.20
N GLU A 435 12.88 4.01 -3.12
CA GLU A 435 14.27 4.37 -3.43
C GLU A 435 15.04 4.93 -2.22
N ASN A 436 14.33 5.36 -1.18
CA ASN A 436 14.89 5.92 0.04
C ASN A 436 14.89 4.92 1.21
N PHE A 437 14.61 3.64 0.98
CA PHE A 437 14.50 2.62 2.03
C PHE A 437 15.72 1.71 2.00
N VAL A 438 16.27 1.38 3.17
CA VAL A 438 17.31 0.36 3.32
C VAL A 438 16.77 -0.81 4.13
N PRO A 439 17.16 -2.06 3.81
CA PRO A 439 16.84 -3.19 4.66
C PRO A 439 17.22 -2.91 6.11
N TYR A 440 16.31 -3.20 7.03
CA TYR A 440 16.52 -3.10 8.46
C TYR A 440 16.39 -4.48 9.06
N GLU A 441 17.48 -4.99 9.62
CA GLU A 441 17.44 -6.19 10.44
C GLU A 441 17.17 -5.78 11.87
N LYS A 442 16.04 -6.24 12.42
CA LYS A 442 15.77 -6.04 13.85
C LYS A 442 16.78 -6.87 14.63
N GLU A 443 17.67 -6.19 15.36
CA GLU A 443 18.50 -6.84 16.37
C GLU A 443 17.60 -7.29 17.52
N GLU A 444 17.19 -8.56 17.53
CA GLU A 444 16.51 -9.14 18.69
C GLU A 444 17.53 -9.34 19.81
N THR A 445 17.43 -8.53 20.87
CA THR A 445 18.21 -8.79 22.09
C THR A 445 17.66 -10.02 22.79
N SER A 446 18.56 -10.91 23.22
CA SER A 446 18.24 -12.03 24.11
C SER A 446 18.43 -11.66 25.59
N PHE A 447 18.92 -10.44 25.86
CA PHE A 447 19.13 -9.95 27.21
C PHE A 447 17.80 -9.54 27.83
N ARG A 448 17.50 -10.12 28.99
CA ARG A 448 16.34 -9.75 29.79
C ARG A 448 16.67 -9.80 31.28
N LYS A 449 16.25 -8.77 32.00
CA LYS A 449 16.42 -8.61 33.44
C LYS A 449 15.22 -7.84 34.00
N ASP A 450 14.14 -8.59 34.22
CA ASP A 450 12.96 -8.07 34.92
C ASP A 450 13.37 -7.63 36.35
N SER A 451 12.92 -6.43 36.76
CA SER A 451 13.32 -5.82 38.03
C SER A 451 12.21 -5.00 38.69
N ASP A 452 12.49 -4.48 39.89
CA ASP A 452 11.68 -3.46 40.58
C ASP A 452 12.28 -2.05 40.42
N GLU A 453 13.11 -1.84 39.39
CA GLU A 453 13.73 -0.55 39.11
C GLU A 453 12.67 0.49 38.73
N PHE A 454 12.94 1.74 39.10
CA PHE A 454 12.11 2.89 38.79
C PHE A 454 12.86 3.82 37.84
N TYR A 455 12.57 3.66 36.55
CA TYR A 455 13.17 4.42 35.46
C TYR A 455 12.41 5.73 35.28
N VAL A 456 13.10 6.85 35.48
CA VAL A 456 12.56 8.18 35.19
C VAL A 456 13.26 8.73 33.97
N ILE A 457 12.48 9.07 32.94
CA ILE A 457 12.96 9.64 31.69
C ILE A 457 12.52 11.10 31.63
N LEU A 458 13.50 12.01 31.63
CA LEU A 458 13.28 13.44 31.52
C LEU A 458 13.23 13.81 30.04
N GLY A 459 12.04 13.88 29.47
CA GLY A 459 11.81 14.21 28.07
C GLY A 459 11.02 13.15 27.32
N ASN A 460 10.11 13.60 26.47
CA ASN A 460 9.20 12.77 25.69
C ASN A 460 9.44 12.90 24.17
N GLY A 461 10.67 13.25 23.77
CA GLY A 461 11.09 13.29 22.36
C GLY A 461 11.54 11.91 21.84
N ALA A 462 12.08 11.88 20.62
CA ALA A 462 12.57 10.65 19.97
C ALA A 462 13.51 9.82 20.87
N ALA A 463 14.47 10.47 21.52
CA ALA A 463 15.43 9.79 22.40
C ALA A 463 14.75 9.20 23.65
N GLY A 464 13.81 9.92 24.26
CA GLY A 464 13.09 9.44 25.44
C GLY A 464 12.20 8.24 25.12
N LEU A 465 11.44 8.31 24.02
CA LEU A 465 10.62 7.18 23.56
C LEU A 465 11.48 5.96 23.20
N SER A 466 12.58 6.16 22.49
CA SER A 466 13.50 5.08 22.13
C SER A 466 14.14 4.44 23.37
N ALA A 467 14.50 5.23 24.38
CA ALA A 467 14.97 4.70 25.67
C ALA A 467 13.88 3.90 26.39
N ALA A 468 12.63 4.38 26.41
CA ALA A 468 11.52 3.67 27.01
C ALA A 468 11.24 2.32 26.32
N LYS A 469 11.29 2.29 24.98
CA LYS A 469 11.21 1.06 24.17
C LYS A 469 12.33 0.08 24.55
N ALA A 470 13.58 0.55 24.57
CA ALA A 470 14.73 -0.29 24.87
C ALA A 470 14.70 -0.83 26.31
N ILE A 471 14.26 -0.05 27.29
CA ILE A 471 14.02 -0.52 28.66
C ILE A 471 12.96 -1.62 28.64
N ARG A 472 11.80 -1.37 28.02
CA ARG A 472 10.70 -2.33 28.06
C ARG A 472 11.02 -3.65 27.36
N GLU A 473 11.84 -3.64 26.31
CA GLU A 473 12.34 -4.88 25.69
C GLU A 473 13.18 -5.74 26.64
N ARG A 474 13.84 -5.12 27.63
CA ARG A 474 14.80 -5.77 28.54
C ARG A 474 14.27 -5.98 29.95
N ASP A 475 13.29 -5.20 30.38
CA ASP A 475 12.70 -5.23 31.71
C ASP A 475 11.18 -5.05 31.61
N LEU A 476 10.42 -6.14 31.76
CA LEU A 476 8.95 -6.11 31.66
C LEU A 476 8.27 -5.64 32.94
N THR A 477 8.94 -5.66 34.09
CA THR A 477 8.31 -5.41 35.40
C THR A 477 8.67 -4.05 35.98
N GLY A 478 9.82 -3.48 35.58
CA GLY A 478 10.26 -2.16 36.03
C GLY A 478 9.25 -1.06 35.68
N SER A 479 9.15 -0.06 36.56
CA SER A 479 8.27 1.10 36.38
C SER A 479 8.96 2.14 35.50
N VAL A 480 8.31 2.57 34.43
CA VAL A 480 8.85 3.58 33.50
C VAL A 480 7.96 4.81 33.52
N ILE A 481 8.54 5.95 33.88
CA ILE A 481 7.86 7.26 33.84
C ILE A 481 8.59 8.19 32.87
N MET A 482 7.84 8.77 31.94
CA MET A 482 8.31 9.79 31.02
C MET A 482 7.70 11.14 31.38
N ILE A 483 8.52 12.19 31.51
CA ILE A 483 8.09 13.53 31.91
C ILE A 483 8.30 14.50 30.75
N SER A 484 7.28 15.29 30.43
CA SER A 484 7.31 16.31 29.37
C SER A 484 6.69 17.61 29.82
N ASN A 485 7.30 18.73 29.45
CA ASN A 485 6.70 20.05 29.60
C ASN A 485 5.68 20.37 28.48
N GLU A 486 5.56 19.51 27.47
CA GLU A 486 4.51 19.61 26.44
C GLU A 486 3.29 18.75 26.83
N PRO A 487 2.06 19.17 26.48
CA PRO A 487 0.84 18.44 26.83
C PRO A 487 0.54 17.25 25.89
N TYR A 488 1.51 16.87 25.04
CA TYR A 488 1.34 15.88 23.97
C TYR A 488 2.26 14.67 24.15
N SER A 489 1.80 13.50 23.68
CA SER A 489 2.63 12.30 23.51
C SER A 489 3.77 12.54 22.51
N THR A 490 4.75 11.63 22.42
CA THR A 490 5.85 11.77 21.47
C THR A 490 5.32 11.85 20.05
N TYR A 491 5.69 12.92 19.33
CA TYR A 491 5.32 13.15 17.94
C TYR A 491 6.55 13.38 17.06
N ASN A 492 6.39 13.18 15.75
CA ASN A 492 7.45 13.32 14.77
C ASN A 492 7.79 14.81 14.56
N ARG A 493 8.75 15.34 15.32
CA ARG A 493 9.16 16.75 15.25
C ARG A 493 9.59 17.21 13.84
N PRO A 494 10.30 16.39 13.02
CA PRO A 494 10.54 16.72 11.61
C PRO A 494 9.28 17.04 10.78
N MET A 495 8.09 16.58 11.19
CA MET A 495 6.84 16.89 10.49
C MET A 495 6.24 18.26 10.86
N LEU A 496 6.77 18.97 11.87
CA LEU A 496 6.22 20.26 12.33
C LEU A 496 6.21 21.33 11.22
N THR A 497 7.25 21.40 10.39
CA THR A 497 7.31 22.36 9.27
C THR A 497 6.20 22.07 8.26
N LYS A 498 5.93 20.80 7.96
CA LYS A 498 4.83 20.37 7.08
C LYS A 498 3.44 20.58 7.69
N ALA A 499 3.32 20.43 9.01
CA ALA A 499 2.06 20.66 9.73
C ALA A 499 1.54 22.09 9.54
N LEU A 500 2.45 23.08 9.42
CA LEU A 500 2.14 24.51 9.24
C LEU A 500 1.14 24.80 8.11
N ALA A 501 1.23 24.09 6.98
CA ALA A 501 0.32 24.28 5.85
C ALA A 501 -0.82 23.26 5.81
N ALA A 502 -0.64 22.09 6.42
CA ALA A 502 -1.58 20.97 6.37
C ALA A 502 -2.59 20.97 7.53
N GLY A 503 -2.37 21.75 8.59
CA GLY A 503 -3.25 21.80 9.76
C GLY A 503 -3.23 20.51 10.58
N LEU A 504 -2.09 19.81 10.61
CA LEU A 504 -1.96 18.52 11.30
C LEU A 504 -1.89 18.73 12.82
N LYS A 505 -2.66 17.95 13.56
CA LYS A 505 -2.63 17.92 15.03
C LYS A 505 -1.54 17.01 15.56
N ALA A 506 -1.16 17.19 16.83
CA ALA A 506 -0.13 16.39 17.48
C ALA A 506 -0.44 14.89 17.48
N GLU A 507 -1.71 14.51 17.58
CA GLU A 507 -2.15 13.12 17.55
C GLU A 507 -1.95 12.48 16.15
N GLU A 508 -2.12 13.26 15.07
CA GLU A 508 -1.99 12.78 13.69
C GLU A 508 -0.53 12.56 13.27
N ILE A 509 0.42 13.16 13.99
CA ILE A 509 1.86 12.96 13.82
C ILE A 509 2.51 12.28 15.03
N ALA A 510 1.72 11.64 15.88
CA ALA A 510 2.22 10.85 16.99
C ALA A 510 3.10 9.68 16.48
N VAL A 511 4.19 9.39 17.20
CA VAL A 511 5.07 8.26 16.85
C VAL A 511 4.45 6.93 17.31
N GLU A 512 3.74 6.95 18.44
CA GLU A 512 3.03 5.82 18.99
C GLU A 512 1.66 6.27 19.50
N GLU A 513 0.66 5.41 19.36
CA GLU A 513 -0.69 5.61 19.86
C GLU A 513 -0.76 5.52 21.39
N GLU A 514 -1.78 6.12 22.01
CA GLU A 514 -1.94 6.11 23.47
C GLU A 514 -2.04 4.67 24.05
N SER A 515 -2.61 3.73 23.29
CA SER A 515 -2.72 2.32 23.69
C SER A 515 -1.35 1.66 23.88
N TRP A 516 -0.36 2.02 23.06
CA TRP A 516 0.97 1.44 23.12
C TRP A 516 1.63 1.68 24.48
N TYR A 517 1.53 2.90 25.02
CA TYR A 517 2.07 3.24 26.33
C TYR A 517 1.40 2.45 27.46
N LYS A 518 0.07 2.28 27.38
CA LYS A 518 -0.71 1.50 28.35
C LYS A 518 -0.33 0.01 28.31
N GLU A 519 -0.25 -0.56 27.12
CA GLU A 519 0.13 -1.97 26.89
C GLU A 519 1.55 -2.27 27.37
N ASN A 520 2.46 -1.30 27.24
CA ASN A 520 3.85 -1.40 27.68
C ASN A 520 4.08 -0.88 29.11
N ASN A 521 3.01 -0.60 29.88
CA ASN A 521 3.12 -0.09 31.25
C ASN A 521 4.11 1.09 31.38
N ILE A 522 4.02 2.06 30.47
CA ILE A 522 4.80 3.30 30.47
C ILE A 522 3.85 4.44 30.85
N HIS A 523 4.20 5.18 31.90
CA HIS A 523 3.39 6.31 32.38
C HIS A 523 3.97 7.63 31.90
N GLN A 524 3.11 8.49 31.33
CA GLN A 524 3.49 9.83 30.89
C GLN A 524 2.96 10.88 31.85
N ILE A 525 3.83 11.81 32.25
CA ILE A 525 3.47 13.04 32.96
C ILE A 525 3.68 14.20 31.99
N LEU A 526 2.59 14.65 31.36
CA LEU A 526 2.60 15.67 30.32
C LEU A 526 2.25 17.06 30.89
N GLY A 527 2.71 18.11 30.21
CA GLY A 527 2.48 19.51 30.61
C GLY A 527 3.16 19.93 31.93
N LYS A 528 4.19 19.19 32.39
CA LYS A 528 4.92 19.46 33.62
C LYS A 528 6.40 19.66 33.35
N GLU A 529 6.93 20.78 33.80
CA GLU A 529 8.36 21.07 33.69
C GLU A 529 9.14 20.44 34.86
N VAL A 530 10.33 19.93 34.58
CA VAL A 530 11.28 19.45 35.59
C VAL A 530 12.10 20.63 36.10
N LYS A 531 12.09 20.88 37.42
CA LYS A 531 12.75 22.03 38.05
C LYS A 531 14.09 21.71 38.68
N ALA A 532 14.23 20.53 39.29
CA ALA A 532 15.46 20.12 39.95
C ALA A 532 15.66 18.61 39.85
N ILE A 533 16.92 18.19 39.86
CA ILE A 533 17.34 16.80 40.07
C ILE A 533 18.19 16.80 41.33
N ASP A 534 17.76 16.07 42.34
CA ASP A 534 18.53 15.81 43.56
C ASP A 534 19.20 14.45 43.43
N GLU A 535 20.47 14.47 43.08
CA GLU A 535 21.30 13.26 42.91
C GLU A 535 21.46 12.48 44.22
N LYS A 536 21.52 13.17 45.37
CA LYS A 536 21.79 12.54 46.67
C LYS A 536 20.58 11.79 47.18
N GLU A 537 19.40 12.39 47.07
CA GLU A 537 18.13 11.77 47.45
C GLU A 537 17.55 10.88 46.35
N LYS A 538 18.15 10.92 45.14
CA LYS A 538 17.66 10.30 43.90
C LYS A 538 16.21 10.68 43.59
N GLU A 539 15.96 11.98 43.55
CA GLU A 539 14.64 12.57 43.33
C GLU A 539 14.63 13.60 42.19
N VAL A 540 13.50 13.71 41.50
CA VAL A 540 13.21 14.74 40.50
C VAL A 540 12.04 15.57 41.00
N GLU A 541 12.19 16.90 40.98
CA GLU A 541 11.14 17.85 41.38
C GLU A 541 10.49 18.49 40.16
N LEU A 542 9.16 18.47 40.11
CA LEU A 542 8.36 19.07 39.05
C LEU A 542 7.87 20.48 39.41
N SER A 543 7.45 21.22 38.39
CA SER A 543 6.93 22.60 38.50
C SER A 543 5.75 22.81 39.46
N ASP A 544 5.02 21.75 39.83
CA ASP A 544 3.92 21.81 40.82
C ASP A 544 4.34 21.36 42.24
N GLY A 545 5.64 21.13 42.45
CA GLY A 545 6.20 20.65 43.72
C GLY A 545 6.15 19.13 43.89
N THR A 546 5.62 18.37 42.92
CA THR A 546 5.65 16.91 42.95
C THR A 546 7.10 16.41 42.91
N LYS A 547 7.43 15.49 43.81
CA LYS A 547 8.75 14.82 43.86
C LYS A 547 8.62 13.35 43.50
N LEU A 548 9.47 12.89 42.58
CA LEU A 548 9.50 11.52 42.08
C LEU A 548 10.86 10.90 42.37
N LYS A 549 10.87 9.78 43.10
CA LYS A 549 12.10 8.99 43.28
C LYS A 549 12.50 8.31 41.99
N TYR A 550 13.78 8.02 41.80
CA TYR A 550 14.26 7.16 40.73
C TYR A 550 15.35 6.22 41.22
N THR A 551 15.49 5.08 40.54
CA THR A 551 16.69 4.24 40.67
C THR A 551 17.62 4.44 39.49
N LYS A 552 17.06 4.69 38.31
CA LYS A 552 17.75 5.04 37.06
C LYS A 552 17.12 6.29 36.45
N LEU A 553 17.95 7.26 36.07
CA LEU A 553 17.50 8.51 35.44
C LEU A 553 18.05 8.60 34.01
N ILE A 554 17.19 8.85 33.03
CA ILE A 554 17.60 9.11 31.64
C ILE A 554 17.25 10.55 31.30
N TYR A 555 18.28 11.36 31.07
CA TYR A 555 18.15 12.75 30.66
C TYR A 555 18.02 12.84 29.13
N ALA A 556 16.81 13.16 28.66
CA ALA A 556 16.44 13.24 27.25
C ALA A 556 15.70 14.55 26.91
N LEU A 557 16.01 15.66 27.61
CA LEU A 557 15.32 16.94 27.46
C LEU A 557 15.65 17.68 26.15
N GLY A 558 16.47 17.08 25.28
CA GLY A 558 16.72 17.56 23.93
C GLY A 558 17.35 18.96 23.87
N SER A 559 16.84 19.79 22.97
CA SER A 559 17.40 21.10 22.65
C SER A 559 16.30 22.12 22.34
N GLU A 560 16.58 23.40 22.57
CA GLU A 560 15.73 24.53 22.20
C GLU A 560 16.31 25.32 21.02
N CYS A 561 15.46 26.04 20.29
CA CYS A 561 15.92 26.96 19.25
C CYS A 561 16.81 28.04 19.86
N PHE A 562 17.98 28.26 19.24
CA PHE A 562 18.84 29.38 19.57
C PHE A 562 18.24 30.64 18.95
N VAL A 563 17.79 31.56 19.79
CA VAL A 563 17.33 32.89 19.37
C VAL A 563 18.50 33.86 19.48
N PRO A 564 19.02 34.41 18.37
CA PRO A 564 20.10 35.40 18.42
C PRO A 564 19.62 36.66 19.16
N PRO A 565 20.51 37.40 19.85
CA PRO A 565 20.15 38.58 20.62
C PRO A 565 19.87 39.78 19.70
N ILE A 566 18.75 39.72 18.97
CA ILE A 566 18.28 40.74 18.05
C ILE A 566 17.24 41.60 18.78
N PRO A 567 17.38 42.94 18.80
CA PRO A 567 16.34 43.82 19.32
C PRO A 567 14.98 43.53 18.66
N GLY A 568 13.94 43.32 19.47
CA GLY A 568 12.59 43.00 19.02
C GLY A 568 12.31 41.52 18.76
N ALA A 569 13.21 40.60 19.13
CA ALA A 569 13.01 39.15 18.99
C ALA A 569 11.91 38.56 19.90
N ASP A 570 11.42 39.34 20.85
CA ASP A 570 10.37 39.01 21.82
C ASP A 570 8.98 39.56 21.44
N ARG A 571 8.87 40.26 20.30
CA ARG A 571 7.61 40.87 19.84
C ARG A 571 6.59 39.84 19.35
N GLU A 572 5.32 40.23 19.38
CA GLU A 572 4.25 39.45 18.76
C GLU A 572 4.52 39.25 17.26
N GLY A 573 4.38 38.01 16.77
CA GLY A 573 4.71 37.64 15.40
C GLY A 573 6.15 37.19 15.18
N VAL A 574 7.01 37.18 16.20
CA VAL A 574 8.32 36.54 16.15
C VAL A 574 8.24 35.15 16.78
N ILE A 575 8.51 34.10 16.00
CA ILE A 575 8.31 32.70 16.40
C ILE A 575 9.55 31.87 16.07
N ALA A 576 10.05 31.11 17.04
CA ALA A 576 11.08 30.11 16.82
C ALA A 576 10.42 28.72 16.75
N ILE A 577 10.40 28.10 15.58
CA ILE A 577 9.67 26.83 15.38
C ILE A 577 10.44 25.68 16.02
N ARG A 578 9.91 25.10 17.10
CA ARG A 578 10.46 23.89 17.72
C ARG A 578 9.41 22.93 18.27
N ARG A 579 8.27 23.46 18.69
CA ARG A 579 7.20 22.77 19.42
C ARG A 579 5.87 22.89 18.69
N MET A 580 4.92 22.03 19.05
CA MET A 580 3.57 22.11 18.46
C MET A 580 2.89 23.45 18.77
N SER A 581 3.08 23.97 19.98
CA SER A 581 2.57 25.29 20.37
C SER A 581 3.07 26.45 19.50
N ASP A 582 4.21 26.28 18.81
CA ASP A 582 4.73 27.30 17.90
C ASP A 582 3.99 27.27 16.56
N ILE A 583 3.60 26.08 16.10
CA ILE A 583 2.76 25.89 14.91
C ILE A 583 1.37 26.47 15.15
N GLU A 584 0.75 26.15 16.29
CA GLU A 584 -0.56 26.70 16.69
C GLU A 584 -0.56 28.24 16.71
N LYS A 585 0.54 28.85 17.22
CA LYS A 585 0.71 30.31 17.18
C LYS A 585 0.78 30.82 15.75
N ILE A 586 1.58 30.20 14.88
CA ILE A 586 1.69 30.59 13.46
C ILE A 586 0.31 30.51 12.80
N GLU A 587 -0.39 29.39 12.95
CA GLU A 587 -1.71 29.15 12.37
C GLU A 587 -2.72 30.25 12.75
N SER A 588 -2.75 30.64 14.03
CA SER A 588 -3.62 31.73 14.50
C SER A 588 -3.33 33.10 13.87
N MET A 589 -2.17 33.27 13.24
CA MET A 589 -1.73 34.49 12.60
C MET A 589 -1.80 34.45 11.06
N LEU A 590 -1.90 33.27 10.45
CA LEU A 590 -1.76 33.09 9.01
C LEU A 590 -2.76 33.92 8.19
N GLU A 591 -3.97 34.18 8.69
CA GLU A 591 -4.96 35.00 7.98
C GLU A 591 -4.55 36.47 7.85
N ARG A 592 -3.82 37.01 8.84
CA ARG A 592 -3.39 38.42 8.90
C ARG A 592 -1.97 38.68 8.40
N VAL A 593 -1.23 37.63 8.06
CA VAL A 593 0.14 37.70 7.54
C VAL A 593 0.13 37.71 6.02
N ASN A 594 0.83 38.66 5.40
CA ASN A 594 1.08 38.69 3.96
C ASN A 594 2.57 38.50 3.65
N HIS A 595 3.43 39.13 4.46
CA HIS A 595 4.88 39.08 4.35
C HIS A 595 5.48 38.33 5.54
N ALA A 596 6.36 37.38 5.25
CA ALA A 596 7.08 36.62 6.25
C ALA A 596 8.59 36.69 6.00
N VAL A 597 9.36 36.88 7.07
CA VAL A 597 10.82 36.79 7.04
C VAL A 597 11.26 35.56 7.81
N VAL A 598 12.12 34.74 7.21
CA VAL A 598 12.77 33.61 7.88
C VAL A 598 14.24 33.95 8.13
N ILE A 599 14.64 33.98 9.39
CA ILE A 599 16.02 34.23 9.82
C ILE A 599 16.73 32.88 9.97
N GLY A 600 17.63 32.59 9.03
CA GLY A 600 18.41 31.35 8.95
C GLY A 600 18.06 30.50 7.72
N GLY A 601 19.06 30.28 6.87
CA GLY A 601 19.02 29.46 5.64
C GLY A 601 19.46 28.01 5.88
N GLY A 602 19.12 27.44 7.04
CA GLY A 602 19.22 26.01 7.30
C GLY A 602 17.99 25.24 6.79
N VAL A 603 17.99 23.92 6.93
CA VAL A 603 16.89 23.04 6.47
C VAL A 603 15.52 23.48 6.98
N LEU A 604 15.36 23.61 8.30
CA LEU A 604 14.07 23.99 8.89
C LEU A 604 13.60 25.37 8.41
N GLY A 605 14.51 26.34 8.28
CA GLY A 605 14.19 27.66 7.78
C GLY A 605 13.72 27.63 6.32
N LEU A 606 14.41 26.86 5.47
CA LEU A 606 14.05 26.68 4.06
C LEU A 606 12.72 25.93 3.90
N GLU A 607 12.46 24.90 4.71
CA GLU A 607 11.17 24.19 4.72
C GLU A 607 10.03 25.09 5.19
N ALA A 608 10.22 25.85 6.27
CA ALA A 608 9.22 26.80 6.74
C ALA A 608 8.94 27.88 5.69
N ALA A 609 9.97 28.38 5.00
CA ALA A 609 9.82 29.32 3.90
C ALA A 609 9.01 28.73 2.74
N TRP A 610 9.24 27.45 2.41
CA TRP A 610 8.50 26.73 1.38
C TRP A 610 7.03 26.54 1.74
N GLU A 611 6.72 26.14 2.96
CA GLU A 611 5.34 25.92 3.39
C GLU A 611 4.54 27.24 3.48
N LEU A 612 5.15 28.32 3.95
CA LEU A 612 4.55 29.67 3.87
C LEU A 612 4.33 30.11 2.42
N ARG A 613 5.25 29.78 1.50
CA ARG A 613 5.09 30.11 0.09
C ARG A 613 3.93 29.36 -0.55
N LYS A 614 3.69 28.10 -0.19
CA LYS A 614 2.51 27.31 -0.63
C LYS A 614 1.20 27.94 -0.14
N LEU A 615 1.21 28.57 1.03
CA LEU A 615 0.11 29.38 1.55
C LEU A 615 0.02 30.78 0.92
N LYS A 616 0.73 31.01 -0.20
CA LYS A 616 0.74 32.25 -1.00
C LYS A 616 1.25 33.48 -0.25
N LYS A 617 2.08 33.30 0.78
CA LYS A 617 2.76 34.41 1.46
C LYS A 617 3.95 34.87 0.64
N GLU A 618 4.33 36.14 0.81
CA GLU A 618 5.60 36.66 0.33
C GLU A 618 6.68 36.33 1.37
N VAL A 619 7.73 35.63 0.95
CA VAL A 619 8.72 35.06 1.87
C VAL A 619 10.12 35.51 1.51
N THR A 620 10.83 36.05 2.51
CA THR A 620 12.25 36.39 2.42
C THR A 620 13.06 35.60 3.44
N VAL A 621 14.09 34.90 3.00
CA VAL A 621 15.07 34.21 3.86
C VAL A 621 16.31 35.08 4.02
N LEU A 622 16.71 35.34 5.25
CA LEU A 622 17.90 36.11 5.60
C LEU A 622 18.91 35.19 6.28
N GLU A 623 20.09 35.03 5.68
CA GLU A 623 21.18 34.21 6.19
C GLU A 623 22.42 35.06 6.45
N LEU A 624 22.99 34.94 7.66
CA LEU A 624 24.19 35.67 8.06
C LEU A 624 25.43 35.17 7.33
N ALA A 625 25.53 33.84 7.15
CA ALA A 625 26.62 33.23 6.42
C ALA A 625 26.58 33.62 4.93
N PRO A 626 27.72 33.61 4.21
CA PRO A 626 27.75 33.91 2.78
C PRO A 626 26.99 32.88 1.91
N GLN A 627 26.58 31.75 2.48
CA GLN A 627 25.88 30.68 1.80
C GLN A 627 24.83 30.01 2.72
N ILE A 628 23.78 29.45 2.12
CA ILE A 628 22.78 28.65 2.83
C ILE A 628 23.30 27.23 3.09
N MET A 629 22.76 26.58 4.12
CA MET A 629 23.11 25.20 4.52
C MET A 629 24.63 24.94 4.55
N GLY A 630 25.43 25.92 5.01
CA GLY A 630 26.89 25.88 4.89
C GLY A 630 27.61 24.76 5.65
N ARG A 631 26.91 24.08 6.57
CA ARG A 631 27.44 22.87 7.22
C ARG A 631 27.35 21.63 6.31
N GLN A 632 26.35 21.58 5.43
CA GLN A 632 26.05 20.43 4.58
C GLN A 632 26.51 20.63 3.14
N LEU A 633 26.39 21.85 2.60
CA LEU A 633 26.63 22.14 1.19
C LEU A 633 27.95 22.86 0.95
N ASP A 634 28.57 22.58 -0.20
CA ASP A 634 29.61 23.44 -0.75
C ASP A 634 29.01 24.69 -1.44
N ALA A 635 29.87 25.56 -1.96
CA ALA A 635 29.43 26.83 -2.55
C ALA A 635 28.54 26.63 -3.79
N ALA A 636 28.90 25.69 -4.68
CA ALA A 636 28.17 25.44 -5.92
C ALA A 636 26.80 24.81 -5.67
N ALA A 637 26.73 23.85 -4.75
CA ALA A 637 25.47 23.25 -4.31
C ALA A 637 24.55 24.29 -3.65
N SER A 638 25.10 25.15 -2.78
CA SER A 638 24.35 26.23 -2.14
C SER A 638 23.80 27.23 -3.16
N GLU A 639 24.60 27.63 -4.15
CA GLU A 639 24.18 28.58 -5.20
C GLU A 639 23.05 27.99 -6.05
N MET A 640 23.15 26.71 -6.43
CA MET A 640 22.08 26.02 -7.15
C MET A 640 20.77 26.01 -6.34
N LEU A 641 20.84 25.73 -5.03
CA LEU A 641 19.66 25.72 -4.17
C LEU A 641 19.04 27.12 -4.00
N VAL A 642 19.85 28.18 -3.96
CA VAL A 642 19.36 29.57 -3.99
C VAL A 642 18.58 29.83 -5.27
N ASN A 643 19.15 29.51 -6.44
CA ASN A 643 18.49 29.71 -7.73
C ASN A 643 17.17 28.91 -7.84
N ILE A 644 17.13 27.68 -7.31
CA ILE A 644 15.91 26.86 -7.23
C ILE A 644 14.86 27.55 -6.35
N SER A 645 15.27 28.08 -5.20
CA SER A 645 14.38 28.73 -4.24
C SER A 645 13.78 30.03 -4.78
N GLU A 646 14.60 30.85 -5.46
CA GLU A 646 14.16 32.08 -6.10
C GLU A 646 13.16 31.80 -7.24
N ALA A 647 13.42 30.76 -8.05
CA ALA A 647 12.49 30.32 -9.08
C ALA A 647 11.14 29.81 -8.49
N ALA A 648 11.12 29.37 -7.23
CA ALA A 648 9.91 29.00 -6.50
C ALA A 648 9.21 30.21 -5.84
N GLY A 649 9.77 31.42 -6.00
CA GLY A 649 9.21 32.67 -5.47
C GLY A 649 9.58 32.96 -4.02
N ILE A 650 10.70 32.42 -3.53
CA ILE A 650 11.27 32.73 -2.22
C ILE A 650 12.53 33.58 -2.43
N SER A 651 12.55 34.78 -1.87
CA SER A 651 13.73 35.65 -1.95
C SER A 651 14.76 35.23 -0.91
N ILE A 652 16.02 35.07 -1.28
CA ILE A 652 17.10 34.70 -0.34
C ILE A 652 18.20 35.75 -0.36
N HIS A 653 18.61 36.21 0.83
CA HIS A 653 19.75 37.09 1.00
C HIS A 653 20.76 36.46 1.97
N THR A 654 21.96 36.17 1.46
CA THR A 654 23.09 35.65 2.25
C THR A 654 24.08 36.76 2.60
N GLY A 655 24.93 36.53 3.60
CA GLY A 655 25.94 37.49 4.04
C GLY A 655 25.36 38.75 4.69
N VAL A 656 24.11 38.69 5.18
CA VAL A 656 23.39 39.85 5.71
C VAL A 656 23.38 39.86 7.24
N GLN A 657 23.64 41.02 7.82
CA GLN A 657 23.56 41.21 9.26
C GLN A 657 22.25 41.91 9.63
N ILE A 658 21.46 41.29 10.50
CA ILE A 658 20.22 41.85 11.02
C ILE A 658 20.54 42.85 12.13
N SER A 659 19.97 44.05 12.05
CA SER A 659 20.13 45.09 13.07
C SER A 659 19.03 45.04 14.12
N GLU A 660 17.78 44.94 13.68
CA GLU A 660 16.60 44.81 14.55
C GLU A 660 15.44 44.17 13.78
N ILE A 661 14.53 43.54 14.52
CA ILE A 661 13.15 43.38 14.07
C ILE A 661 12.47 44.72 14.38
N THR A 662 11.60 45.23 13.52
CA THR A 662 10.93 46.54 13.64
C THR A 662 9.48 46.38 14.10
N GLY A 663 8.90 47.43 14.68
CA GLY A 663 7.58 47.41 15.33
C GLY A 663 7.62 47.88 16.79
N GLU A 664 6.45 48.07 17.40
CA GLU A 664 6.34 48.39 18.84
C GLU A 664 5.95 47.11 19.60
N GLU A 665 4.67 46.73 19.54
CA GLU A 665 4.13 45.52 20.16
C GLU A 665 4.24 44.28 19.25
N SER A 666 3.98 44.45 17.95
CA SER A 666 4.05 43.39 16.94
C SER A 666 5.09 43.67 15.88
N ALA A 667 5.64 42.62 15.27
CA ALA A 667 6.57 42.71 14.16
C ALA A 667 5.93 43.43 12.95
N LYS A 668 6.69 44.34 12.33
CA LYS A 668 6.33 45.01 11.06
C LYS A 668 7.36 44.78 9.94
N GLY A 669 8.53 44.26 10.28
CA GLY A 669 9.61 44.01 9.33
C GLY A 669 10.94 43.72 10.00
N VAL A 670 11.95 43.42 9.21
CA VAL A 670 13.32 43.15 9.65
C VAL A 670 14.26 44.14 8.96
N SER A 671 15.01 44.91 9.76
CA SER A 671 16.02 45.85 9.29
C SER A 671 17.41 45.19 9.27
N LEU A 672 18.17 45.47 8.23
CA LEU A 672 19.56 45.05 8.10
C LEU A 672 20.52 46.17 8.51
N ALA A 673 21.76 45.80 8.85
CA ALA A 673 22.83 46.73 9.18
C ALA A 673 23.25 47.61 7.99
N ASP A 674 22.96 47.20 6.75
CA ASP A 674 23.22 47.97 5.53
C ASP A 674 22.08 48.95 5.15
N GLY A 675 21.04 49.04 5.99
CA GLY A 675 19.91 49.98 5.82
C GLY A 675 18.75 49.43 5.00
N ARG A 676 18.83 48.22 4.43
CA ARG A 676 17.66 47.56 3.81
C ARG A 676 16.65 47.14 4.86
N VAL A 677 15.37 47.21 4.53
CA VAL A 677 14.25 46.81 5.39
C VAL A 677 13.30 45.91 4.62
N PHE A 678 12.95 44.78 5.21
CA PHE A 678 12.01 43.81 4.64
C PHE A 678 10.72 43.82 5.47
N PRO A 679 9.55 44.11 4.88
CA PRO A 679 8.28 44.06 5.61
C PRO A 679 7.98 42.62 6.06
N ALA A 680 7.44 42.47 7.26
CA ALA A 680 7.12 41.16 7.83
C ALA A 680 6.14 41.30 8.99
N GLU A 681 4.96 40.69 8.87
CA GLU A 681 4.05 40.51 10.02
C GLU A 681 4.36 39.20 10.78
N LEU A 682 5.09 38.28 10.14
CA LEU A 682 5.60 37.04 10.73
C LEU A 682 7.12 36.95 10.53
N VAL A 683 7.86 36.77 11.62
CA VAL A 683 9.30 36.50 11.60
C VAL A 683 9.56 35.13 12.19
N ILE A 684 10.07 34.20 11.39
CA ILE A 684 10.48 32.87 11.87
C ILE A 684 11.97 32.88 12.16
N ILE A 685 12.36 32.46 13.37
CA ILE A 685 13.76 32.32 13.77
C ILE A 685 14.17 30.85 13.68
N SER A 686 15.13 30.56 12.80
CA SER A 686 15.72 29.24 12.57
C SER A 686 17.26 29.34 12.56
N ALA A 687 17.84 29.84 13.65
CA ALA A 687 19.28 30.07 13.78
C ALA A 687 20.06 28.91 14.44
N GLY A 688 19.52 27.68 14.37
CA GLY A 688 20.08 26.49 15.02
C GLY A 688 19.48 26.21 16.39
N VAL A 689 20.01 25.19 17.08
CA VAL A 689 19.53 24.74 18.39
C VAL A 689 20.64 24.76 19.44
N ARG A 690 20.26 24.80 20.71
CA ARG A 690 21.14 24.69 21.88
C ARG A 690 20.65 23.56 22.78
N ALA A 691 21.55 22.67 23.16
CA ALA A 691 21.29 21.57 24.07
C ALA A 691 20.77 22.07 25.44
N ASN A 692 19.77 21.40 25.98
CA ASN A 692 19.20 21.70 27.30
C ASN A 692 20.08 21.06 28.40
N THR A 693 21.16 21.72 28.81
CA THR A 693 22.15 21.16 29.76
C THR A 693 22.07 21.73 31.18
N ALA A 694 21.35 22.83 31.39
CA ALA A 694 21.40 23.61 32.64
C ALA A 694 20.99 22.80 33.88
N LEU A 695 19.94 21.99 33.76
CA LEU A 695 19.45 21.14 34.85
C LEU A 695 20.46 20.04 35.21
N ALA A 696 21.06 19.39 34.22
CA ALA A 696 22.12 18.40 34.43
C ALA A 696 23.35 19.01 35.11
N GLY A 697 23.79 20.19 34.68
CA GLY A 697 24.91 20.90 35.30
C GLY A 697 24.63 21.27 36.77
N THR A 698 23.41 21.69 37.08
CA THR A 698 22.98 21.98 38.47
C THR A 698 22.96 20.71 39.33
N ALA A 699 22.68 19.56 38.71
CA ALA A 699 22.72 18.24 39.35
C ALA A 699 24.15 17.66 39.52
N GLY A 700 25.19 18.40 39.11
CA GLY A 700 26.59 17.97 39.22
C GLY A 700 27.09 17.09 38.07
N VAL A 701 26.33 16.96 36.99
CA VAL A 701 26.75 16.23 35.78
C VAL A 701 27.72 17.08 34.96
N GLU A 702 28.79 16.47 34.44
CA GLU A 702 29.74 17.15 33.56
C GLU A 702 29.09 17.55 32.23
N ILE A 703 29.27 18.82 31.86
CA ILE A 703 28.72 19.41 30.64
C ILE A 703 29.81 20.15 29.86
N ASN A 704 29.63 20.21 28.55
CA ASN A 704 30.35 21.09 27.63
C ASN A 704 29.32 21.84 26.78
N ARG A 705 29.25 21.56 25.46
CA ARG A 705 28.16 22.08 24.62
C ARG A 705 26.91 21.20 24.75
N GLY A 706 27.08 19.94 25.12
CA GLY A 706 26.04 19.01 25.58
C GLY A 706 26.44 18.36 26.91
N ILE A 707 25.64 17.41 27.38
CA ILE A 707 25.97 16.54 28.53
C ILE A 707 26.99 15.52 28.06
N LEU A 708 28.13 15.45 28.74
CA LEU A 708 29.20 14.53 28.35
C LEU A 708 28.79 13.09 28.70
N VAL A 709 28.88 12.21 27.70
CA VAL A 709 28.57 10.78 27.86
C VAL A 709 29.65 9.87 27.29
N ASN A 710 29.77 8.68 27.88
CA ASN A 710 30.61 7.61 27.35
C ASN A 710 29.88 6.78 26.27
N ALA A 711 30.50 5.71 25.77
CA ALA A 711 29.90 4.85 24.73
C ALA A 711 28.62 4.14 25.21
N ASN A 712 28.41 4.00 26.52
CA ASN A 712 27.21 3.37 27.09
C ASN A 712 26.10 4.40 27.36
N MET A 713 26.29 5.65 26.92
CA MET A 713 25.43 6.81 27.21
C MET A 713 25.34 7.16 28.72
N GLU A 714 26.31 6.70 29.52
CA GLU A 714 26.42 7.06 30.94
C GLU A 714 27.04 8.44 31.09
N THR A 715 26.54 9.21 32.06
CA THR A 715 27.10 10.50 32.43
C THR A 715 28.21 10.36 33.48
N SER A 716 28.77 11.48 33.94
CA SER A 716 29.74 11.49 35.06
C SER A 716 29.13 11.11 36.42
N VAL A 717 27.80 11.00 36.51
CA VAL A 717 27.08 10.64 37.74
C VAL A 717 26.49 9.24 37.60
N GLU A 718 26.70 8.41 38.62
CA GLU A 718 26.23 7.03 38.63
C GLU A 718 24.70 6.94 38.51
N ASN A 719 24.20 6.02 37.70
CA ASN A 719 22.77 5.79 37.46
C ASN A 719 22.05 6.93 36.72
N ILE A 720 22.78 7.92 36.21
CA ILE A 720 22.27 8.95 35.31
C ILE A 720 22.85 8.76 33.92
N TYR A 721 21.98 8.63 32.93
CA TYR A 721 22.28 8.49 31.51
C TYR A 721 21.81 9.75 30.77
N ALA A 722 22.39 10.07 29.61
CA ALA A 722 21.89 11.15 28.75
C ALA A 722 21.90 10.75 27.27
N CYS A 723 20.88 11.17 26.53
CA CYS A 723 20.73 10.82 25.11
C CYS A 723 20.00 11.89 24.28
N GLY A 724 20.19 11.84 22.97
CA GLY A 724 19.57 12.76 22.02
C GLY A 724 20.26 14.12 21.96
N ASP A 725 19.52 15.15 21.52
CA ASP A 725 20.09 16.47 21.23
C ASP A 725 20.79 17.14 22.42
N CYS A 726 20.53 16.67 23.65
CA CYS A 726 21.18 17.17 24.85
C CYS A 726 22.55 16.53 25.14
N ALA A 727 22.88 15.40 24.52
CA ALA A 727 24.07 14.61 24.80
C ALA A 727 25.22 14.90 23.83
N GLU A 728 26.45 14.80 24.33
CA GLU A 728 27.70 14.98 23.59
C GLU A 728 28.59 13.75 23.78
N PHE A 729 28.85 13.04 22.68
CA PHE A 729 29.70 11.85 22.64
C PHE A 729 30.93 12.12 21.77
N GLU A 730 32.13 11.89 22.30
CA GLU A 730 33.41 12.14 21.60
C GLU A 730 33.52 13.52 20.93
N GLY A 731 32.98 14.56 21.58
CA GLY A 731 32.96 15.91 21.02
C GLY A 731 32.06 16.03 19.79
N ILE A 732 31.01 15.19 19.66
CA ILE A 732 29.97 15.18 18.62
C ILE A 732 28.56 15.36 19.25
N ASN A 733 27.77 16.28 18.69
CA ASN A 733 26.39 16.64 19.06
C ASN A 733 25.74 17.19 17.78
N TYR A 734 25.12 16.31 16.99
CA TYR A 734 24.55 16.68 15.69
C TYR A 734 23.14 17.28 15.84
N ALA A 735 22.41 16.89 16.89
CA ALA A 735 21.02 17.24 17.13
C ALA A 735 20.11 16.83 15.95
N ILE A 736 20.18 15.55 15.56
CA ILE A 736 19.41 14.97 14.47
C ILE A 736 18.62 13.74 14.95
N TRP A 737 17.48 13.50 14.32
CA TRP A 737 16.55 12.44 14.70
C TRP A 737 17.19 11.03 14.75
N PRO A 738 17.98 10.57 13.75
CA PRO A 738 18.61 9.25 13.82
C PRO A 738 19.58 9.10 14.98
N GLN A 739 20.36 10.15 15.30
CA GLN A 739 21.23 10.14 16.47
C GLN A 739 20.42 10.00 17.77
N ALA A 740 19.29 10.70 17.87
CA ALA A 740 18.45 10.65 19.04
C ALA A 740 17.86 9.25 19.29
N LEU A 741 17.43 8.55 18.24
CA LEU A 741 16.95 7.18 18.36
C LEU A 741 18.06 6.24 18.84
N GLU A 742 19.21 6.17 18.16
CA GLU A 742 20.28 5.23 18.50
C GLU A 742 20.89 5.48 19.90
N GLN A 743 21.03 6.75 20.28
CA GLN A 743 21.47 7.11 21.64
C GLN A 743 20.39 6.77 22.69
N GLY A 744 19.12 6.99 22.37
CA GLY A 744 18.00 6.63 23.24
C GLY A 744 17.97 5.14 23.52
N GLU A 745 18.04 4.33 22.46
CA GLU A 745 18.10 2.88 22.57
C GLU A 745 19.28 2.42 23.41
N THR A 746 20.48 2.97 23.16
CA THR A 746 21.68 2.62 23.93
C THR A 746 21.55 3.02 25.40
N ALA A 747 21.04 4.20 25.70
CA ALA A 747 20.83 4.65 27.08
C ALA A 747 19.81 3.77 27.82
N GLY A 748 18.68 3.45 27.19
CA GLY A 748 17.67 2.57 27.77
C GLY A 748 18.20 1.14 28.01
N ALA A 749 18.95 0.61 27.05
CA ALA A 749 19.59 -0.70 27.15
C ALA A 749 20.54 -0.81 28.34
N ASN A 750 21.45 0.16 28.49
CA ASN A 750 22.40 0.17 29.60
C ASN A 750 21.75 0.51 30.94
N ALA A 751 20.71 1.35 30.96
CA ALA A 751 19.94 1.61 32.18
C ALA A 751 19.27 0.33 32.71
N ALA A 752 18.74 -0.52 31.82
CA ALA A 752 18.19 -1.84 32.15
C ALA A 752 19.26 -2.91 32.47
N GLY A 753 20.54 -2.59 32.31
CA GLY A 753 21.67 -3.42 32.69
C GLY A 753 22.25 -4.30 31.57
N GLU A 754 21.84 -4.10 30.31
CA GLU A 754 22.59 -4.64 29.17
C GLU A 754 23.93 -3.90 29.03
N LYS A 755 24.89 -4.48 28.31
CA LYS A 755 26.12 -3.79 27.90
C LYS A 755 26.08 -3.54 26.40
N LYS A 756 25.64 -2.35 26.00
CA LYS A 756 25.55 -1.94 24.59
C LYS A 756 26.37 -0.66 24.38
N GLU A 757 27.24 -0.66 23.38
CA GLU A 757 28.03 0.52 23.03
C GLU A 757 27.38 1.26 21.84
N TYR A 758 27.29 2.58 21.96
CA TYR A 758 26.88 3.49 20.90
C TYR A 758 28.03 3.69 19.92
N THR A 759 27.70 3.64 18.63
CA THR A 759 28.59 4.09 17.55
C THR A 759 27.98 5.29 16.85
N THR A 760 28.82 6.22 16.42
CA THR A 760 28.36 7.43 15.75
C THR A 760 27.62 7.08 14.46
N VAL A 761 26.41 7.62 14.29
CA VAL A 761 25.66 7.49 13.04
C VAL A 761 26.23 8.40 11.96
N SER A 762 26.16 7.96 10.71
CA SER A 762 26.41 8.82 9.56
C SER A 762 25.33 9.91 9.50
N ALA A 763 25.75 11.18 9.62
CA ALA A 763 24.84 12.33 9.60
C ALA A 763 24.41 12.67 8.15
N GLY A 764 23.65 11.78 7.52
CA GLY A 764 22.93 12.07 6.28
C GLY A 764 21.80 13.07 6.55
N LEU A 765 21.66 14.05 5.66
CA LEU A 765 20.63 15.07 5.75
C LEU A 765 19.88 15.16 4.43
N SER A 766 18.57 14.99 4.50
CA SER A 766 17.64 15.15 3.38
C SER A 766 16.83 16.42 3.52
N PHE A 767 16.54 17.08 2.40
CA PHE A 767 15.65 18.24 2.32
C PHE A 767 14.71 18.07 1.13
N HIS A 768 13.43 18.38 1.33
CA HIS A 768 12.40 18.31 0.29
C HIS A 768 11.59 19.61 0.30
N GLY A 769 11.74 20.42 -0.74
CA GLY A 769 11.10 21.73 -0.81
C GLY A 769 11.40 22.44 -2.12
N MET A 770 10.66 23.51 -2.42
CA MET A 770 10.82 24.30 -3.66
C MET A 770 10.80 23.46 -4.95
N ASN A 771 10.03 22.36 -4.96
CA ASN A 771 9.96 21.38 -6.05
C ASN A 771 11.32 20.72 -6.38
N THR A 772 12.22 20.59 -5.39
CA THR A 772 13.46 19.84 -5.49
C THR A 772 13.64 18.91 -4.29
N SER A 773 14.55 17.95 -4.45
CA SER A 773 15.04 17.09 -3.38
C SER A 773 16.54 17.29 -3.23
N LEU A 774 17.03 17.20 -2.00
CA LEU A 774 18.45 17.31 -1.69
C LEU A 774 18.84 16.24 -0.69
N TYR A 775 20.01 15.65 -0.89
CA TYR A 775 20.65 14.75 0.06
C TYR A 775 22.13 15.12 0.21
N ALA A 776 22.60 15.28 1.45
CA ALA A 776 24.00 15.53 1.76
C ALA A 776 24.45 14.64 2.91
N ILE A 777 25.63 14.05 2.81
CA ILE A 777 26.19 13.15 3.82
C ILE A 777 27.70 13.34 3.92
N GLY A 778 28.22 13.28 5.15
CA GLY A 778 29.67 13.27 5.41
C GLY A 778 30.35 14.62 5.16
N ASP A 779 31.61 14.57 4.71
CA ASP A 779 32.46 15.73 4.47
C ASP A 779 32.05 16.47 3.17
N ASN A 780 31.95 17.80 3.23
CA ASN A 780 31.63 18.65 2.08
C ASN A 780 32.86 19.34 1.47
N GLY A 781 34.07 18.86 1.82
CA GLY A 781 35.33 19.32 1.24
C GLY A 781 35.85 20.65 1.80
N LYS A 782 35.33 21.13 2.93
CA LYS A 782 35.71 22.42 3.53
C LYS A 782 36.91 22.37 4.48
N ASP A 783 37.35 21.19 4.90
CA ASP A 783 38.52 21.04 5.75
C ASP A 783 39.80 21.31 4.95
N SER A 784 40.40 22.49 5.18
CA SER A 784 41.63 22.93 4.51
C SER A 784 42.86 22.08 4.80
N GLY A 785 42.81 21.24 5.85
CA GLY A 785 43.88 20.30 6.19
C GLY A 785 43.87 19.01 5.36
N LYS A 786 42.77 18.73 4.64
CA LYS A 786 42.61 17.54 3.81
C LYS A 786 42.73 17.89 2.33
N LYS A 787 43.32 16.97 1.56
CA LYS A 787 43.33 17.03 0.09
C LYS A 787 42.33 16.02 -0.45
N TYR A 788 41.29 16.54 -1.10
CA TYR A 788 40.22 15.72 -1.66
C TYR A 788 40.46 15.42 -3.13
N ARG A 789 40.10 14.19 -3.52
CA ARG A 789 39.76 13.87 -4.91
C ARG A 789 38.24 14.02 -5.04
N THR A 790 37.76 14.77 -6.02
CA THR A 790 36.33 15.01 -6.23
C THR A 790 35.87 14.52 -7.60
N ALA A 791 34.62 14.08 -7.67
CA ALA A 791 33.90 13.89 -8.93
C ALA A 791 32.62 14.73 -8.87
N GLU A 792 32.36 15.53 -9.90
CA GLU A 792 31.24 16.47 -9.94
C GLU A 792 30.46 16.27 -11.24
N PHE A 793 29.14 16.22 -11.11
CA PHE A 793 28.17 16.22 -12.20
C PHE A 793 27.19 17.38 -11.97
N LYS A 794 27.07 18.28 -12.94
CA LYS A 794 26.22 19.46 -12.86
C LYS A 794 25.38 19.57 -14.14
N ASP A 795 24.07 19.46 -14.01
CA ASP A 795 23.10 19.67 -15.09
C ASP A 795 22.20 20.85 -14.72
N GLU A 796 22.53 22.03 -15.24
CA GLU A 796 21.79 23.27 -14.95
C GLU A 796 20.38 23.26 -15.54
N LEU A 797 20.16 22.58 -16.67
CA LEU A 797 18.86 22.52 -17.33
C LEU A 797 17.87 21.70 -16.52
N ARG A 798 18.32 20.54 -15.99
CA ARG A 798 17.52 19.68 -15.12
C ARG A 798 17.55 20.10 -13.66
N LYS A 799 18.33 21.12 -13.30
CA LYS A 799 18.56 21.57 -11.91
C LYS A 799 19.09 20.44 -11.02
N GLN A 800 20.00 19.63 -11.56
CA GLN A 800 20.61 18.49 -10.88
C GLN A 800 22.09 18.75 -10.56
N TYR A 801 22.51 18.37 -9.37
CA TYR A 801 23.89 18.46 -8.91
C TYR A 801 24.28 17.20 -8.16
N GLU A 802 25.41 16.60 -8.50
CA GLU A 802 26.02 15.52 -7.73
C GLU A 802 27.50 15.83 -7.51
N LYS A 803 27.96 15.67 -6.28
CA LYS A 803 29.38 15.75 -5.97
C LYS A 803 29.79 14.74 -4.92
N TYR A 804 30.93 14.11 -5.17
CA TYR A 804 31.48 13.05 -4.33
C TYR A 804 32.88 13.45 -3.87
N TYR A 805 33.15 13.35 -2.57
CA TYR A 805 34.41 13.72 -1.94
C TYR A 805 35.16 12.48 -1.45
N PHE A 806 36.39 12.30 -1.92
CA PHE A 806 37.25 11.19 -1.53
C PHE A 806 38.49 11.70 -0.79
N PHE A 807 38.72 11.19 0.41
CA PHE A 807 39.92 11.44 1.20
C PHE A 807 40.73 10.14 1.31
N ASN A 808 42.04 10.18 1.02
CA ASN A 808 42.90 8.99 0.93
C ASN A 808 42.29 7.87 0.07
N ASN A 809 41.73 8.26 -1.08
CA ASN A 809 41.04 7.39 -2.03
C ASN A 809 39.76 6.73 -1.50
N ARG A 810 39.23 7.10 -0.33
CA ARG A 810 37.98 6.58 0.25
C ARG A 810 36.88 7.64 0.24
N LEU A 811 35.67 7.26 -0.17
CA LEU A 811 34.51 8.14 -0.16
C LEU A 811 34.22 8.58 1.28
N CYS A 812 34.17 9.89 1.50
CA CYS A 812 34.00 10.49 2.83
C CYS A 812 32.84 11.49 2.89
N GLY A 813 32.25 11.84 1.75
CA GLY A 813 31.01 12.60 1.71
C GLY A 813 30.48 12.78 0.29
N ALA A 814 29.23 13.20 0.21
CA ALA A 814 28.52 13.41 -1.04
C ALA A 814 27.40 14.45 -0.91
N ILE A 815 27.08 15.12 -2.02
CA ILE A 815 25.96 16.06 -2.16
C ILE A 815 25.18 15.67 -3.42
N LEU A 816 23.86 15.55 -3.31
CA LEU A 816 22.91 15.30 -4.39
C LEU A 816 21.81 16.38 -4.32
N ILE A 817 21.49 17.04 -5.43
CA ILE A 817 20.37 17.98 -5.60
C ILE A 817 19.59 17.60 -6.85
N GLY A 818 18.27 17.68 -6.79
CA GLY A 818 17.35 17.29 -7.85
C GLY A 818 17.03 15.81 -7.80
N ASP A 819 17.88 14.97 -8.40
CA ASP A 819 17.73 13.51 -8.38
C ASP A 819 18.47 12.90 -7.18
N THR A 820 17.71 12.44 -6.18
CA THR A 820 18.22 11.80 -4.98
C THR A 820 18.06 10.27 -5.01
N SER A 821 17.71 9.66 -6.15
CA SER A 821 17.52 8.21 -6.28
C SER A 821 18.75 7.38 -5.90
N LYS A 822 19.95 7.98 -5.95
CA LYS A 822 21.22 7.34 -5.56
C LYS A 822 21.51 7.41 -4.06
N MET A 823 20.68 8.06 -3.25
CA MET A 823 20.93 8.30 -1.81
C MET A 823 21.28 7.01 -1.05
N ALA A 824 20.54 5.92 -1.24
CA ALA A 824 20.82 4.66 -0.54
C ALA A 824 22.20 4.09 -0.86
N ARG A 825 22.53 3.95 -2.15
CA ARG A 825 23.86 3.51 -2.62
C ARG A 825 24.97 4.41 -2.10
N VAL A 826 24.76 5.73 -2.13
CA VAL A 826 25.76 6.71 -1.70
C VAL A 826 26.00 6.63 -0.19
N THR A 827 24.94 6.45 0.59
CA THR A 827 25.02 6.27 2.05
C THR A 827 25.84 5.05 2.40
N GLU A 828 25.50 3.91 1.81
CA GLU A 828 26.22 2.66 2.00
C GLU A 828 27.70 2.79 1.57
N ALA A 829 27.96 3.47 0.46
CA ALA A 829 29.32 3.68 -0.04
C ALA A 829 30.18 4.56 0.89
N VAL A 830 29.58 5.59 1.52
CA VAL A 830 30.24 6.43 2.51
C VAL A 830 30.53 5.62 3.78
N GLU A 831 29.56 4.85 4.26
CA GLU A 831 29.71 4.00 5.46
C GLU A 831 30.77 2.92 5.27
N LYS A 832 30.76 2.25 4.13
CA LYS A 832 31.79 1.25 3.74
C LYS A 832 33.12 1.87 3.33
N LYS A 833 33.19 3.21 3.25
CA LYS A 833 34.38 3.97 2.82
C LYS A 833 34.95 3.43 1.50
N GLN A 834 34.07 3.21 0.51
CA GLN A 834 34.41 2.66 -0.80
C GLN A 834 35.49 3.48 -1.49
N THR A 835 36.35 2.82 -2.25
CA THR A 835 37.39 3.50 -3.02
C THR A 835 36.83 4.21 -4.25
N PHE A 836 37.58 5.15 -4.83
CA PHE A 836 37.16 5.83 -6.07
C PHE A 836 36.83 4.85 -7.20
N GLN A 837 37.62 3.78 -7.35
CA GLN A 837 37.38 2.78 -8.40
C GLN A 837 36.18 1.91 -8.09
N GLU A 838 36.01 1.45 -6.85
CA GLU A 838 34.84 0.65 -6.45
C GLU A 838 33.54 1.44 -6.59
N PHE A 839 33.56 2.73 -6.27
CA PHE A 839 32.35 3.56 -6.34
C PHE A 839 31.89 3.84 -7.78
N PHE A 840 32.82 4.00 -8.72
CA PHE A 840 32.52 4.29 -10.14
C PHE A 840 32.63 3.08 -11.08
N ALA A 841 32.89 1.89 -10.53
CA ALA A 841 32.73 0.62 -11.24
C ALA A 841 31.24 0.27 -11.42
#